data_AF-O49846-F1
#
_entry.id   AF-O49846-F1
#
_cell.length_a   1.000
_cell.length_b   1.000
_cell.length_c   1.000
_cell.angle_alpha   90.00
_cell.angle_beta   90.00
_cell.angle_gamma   90.00
#
_symmetry.space_group_name_H-M   'P 1'
#
loop_
_entity.id
_entity.type
_entity.pdbx_description
1 polymer ?
#
loop_
_entity_poly.entity_id
_entity_poly.type
_entity_poly.pdbx_seq_one_letter_code
_entity_poly.pdbx_strand_id
1 'polypeptide(L)'
;FFAIDIILTFFVAYLDKVTYLLVDNPKRIALRYTRTWLILDVASTIPSDLARKMLPQKLQSYGFFNMLRLWRLRRVGALFSRLEKDRHFNYFLVRCVKLICVTLLAVHAAACFVYLLAARYHDPANTWIGIALENFQEASLFTRYVTSMYWSITTLTTVGYGDLHPVNTREMVFDIFYMLFNLGLTAYLIGNMTNLVVHATRRTRKFRDTIHAASSFAQRNMLPVRLQDQMLAHLCLKYRMDSEGLQQRETLDALPKAIRSSISHFLFYTVVDKVYLFQGVSNDLLFQLVSEMKPEYFPPKEDVILQNEAPTDFYILVSGAVDIIDEHGSEKVIREVKKGNVLGEIGVLCYRPQLFTVRTKRLSQLLRLNRTTFFSIIRANVGDGAVIMNNLLEHLKSGANDPRIQEILKETEDMLANGRMELPLTLCFAVSRGDYMLVDKLLECGSDPNEADSKGRTALHIAARNGSERCALLLLDRGANPNSKDSDGSTPLWEAIRSRHNIVIELLASRGASLAHDDIGEYACVATEQSSLDILRDLHRLGADINLPKRSGSTALHSAVCDGNVEIVSFLLQHGADPDRPDINGWTPREYADQQGHHDIKVLFNSKNPGDATDLPKFTSKTAPLVLERKQSDPAIVSARTGSLVITSRARQRRQVSSFHSSLFGIMSATAGTVEIGSIHDKLLSQRSIRVGISCPESGNMVKKLVLRPGTLEELLNMGRRKFGFSAASRVLFGEGAEIDDVRVIRDGDHLVLVSKDFVKGDLQSLHLS
;
A
#
# COMPACT_ATOMS: atom_id res chain seq x y z
N PHE A 1 43.74 16.23 28.82
CA PHE A 1 42.54 15.62 28.22
C PHE A 1 41.44 15.33 29.23
N PHE A 2 41.53 14.33 30.12
CA PHE A 2 40.43 14.00 31.05
C PHE A 2 40.01 15.15 31.99
N ALA A 3 40.96 15.98 32.43
CA ALA A 3 40.64 17.18 33.22
C ALA A 3 39.82 18.22 32.43
N ILE A 4 40.11 18.38 31.13
CA ILE A 4 39.35 19.27 30.24
C ILE A 4 37.94 18.72 30.03
N ASP A 5 37.82 17.40 29.88
CA ASP A 5 36.52 16.74 29.70
C ASP A 5 35.62 16.88 30.94
N ILE A 6 36.17 16.84 32.16
CA ILE A 6 35.41 17.13 33.40
C ILE A 6 34.83 18.55 33.38
N ILE A 7 35.55 19.52 32.82
CA ILE A 7 35.04 20.90 32.68
C ILE A 7 33.95 20.93 31.59
N LEU A 8 34.18 20.24 30.47
CA LEU A 8 33.27 20.23 29.33
C LEU A 8 31.93 19.56 29.67
N THR A 9 31.90 18.51 30.51
CA THR A 9 30.66 17.81 30.88
C THR A 9 29.66 18.68 31.64
N PHE A 10 30.08 19.78 32.28
CA PHE A 10 29.16 20.76 32.88
C PHE A 10 28.35 21.55 31.84
N PHE A 11 28.81 21.58 30.59
CA PHE A 11 28.17 22.29 29.48
C PHE A 11 27.38 21.37 28.54
N VAL A 12 27.29 20.07 28.85
CA VAL A 12 26.60 19.10 28.00
C VAL A 12 25.17 18.86 28.49
N ALA A 13 24.21 19.15 27.61
CA ALA A 13 22.81 18.84 27.81
C ALA A 13 22.57 17.33 27.99
N TYR A 14 21.50 16.97 28.68
CA TYR A 14 21.12 15.57 28.86
C TYR A 14 19.65 15.31 28.56
N LEU A 15 19.34 14.08 28.15
CA LEU A 15 17.97 13.61 28.04
C LEU A 15 17.44 13.20 29.42
N ASP A 16 16.32 13.80 29.84
CA ASP A 16 15.65 13.40 31.07
C ASP A 16 14.90 12.08 30.87
N LYS A 17 14.90 11.22 31.88
CA LYS A 17 14.32 9.87 31.78
C LYS A 17 12.80 9.85 31.93
N VAL A 18 12.23 10.90 32.51
CA VAL A 18 10.78 11.01 32.75
C VAL A 18 10.12 11.74 31.60
N THR A 19 10.64 12.92 31.25
CA THR A 19 10.06 13.74 30.19
C THR A 19 10.54 13.36 28.79
N TYR A 20 11.66 12.64 28.65
CA TYR A 20 12.33 12.36 27.37
C TYR A 20 12.67 13.62 26.56
N LEU A 21 12.70 14.78 27.23
CA LEU A 21 13.10 16.05 26.64
C LEU A 21 14.56 16.35 26.99
N LEU A 22 15.18 17.17 26.14
CA LEU A 22 16.51 17.69 26.37
C LEU A 22 16.46 18.74 27.48
N VAL A 23 17.31 18.60 28.51
CA VAL A 23 17.43 19.55 29.62
C VAL A 23 18.72 20.34 29.47
N ASP A 24 18.58 21.63 29.18
CA ASP A 24 19.71 22.54 28.92
C ASP A 24 20.01 23.49 30.11
N ASN A 25 19.32 23.32 31.24
CA ASN A 25 19.52 24.19 32.39
C ASN A 25 20.84 23.86 33.13
N PRO A 26 21.82 24.80 33.17
CA PRO A 26 23.16 24.52 33.71
C PRO A 26 23.15 24.14 35.20
N LYS A 27 22.20 24.67 36.00
CA LYS A 27 22.09 24.32 37.42
C LYS A 27 21.70 22.86 37.62
N ARG A 28 20.79 22.34 36.79
CA ARG A 28 20.36 20.94 36.83
C ARG A 28 21.44 20.00 36.30
N ILE A 29 22.16 20.41 35.25
CA ILE A 29 23.31 19.67 34.71
C ILE A 29 24.41 19.53 35.78
N ALA A 30 24.80 20.64 36.42
CA ALA A 30 25.81 20.64 37.46
C ALA A 30 25.42 19.74 38.65
N LEU A 31 24.19 19.89 39.18
CA LEU A 31 23.69 19.09 40.30
C LEU A 31 23.67 17.59 39.97
N ARG A 32 23.30 17.23 38.74
CA ARG A 32 23.32 15.83 38.30
C ARG A 32 24.73 15.29 38.25
N TYR A 33 25.68 16.02 37.65
CA TYR A 33 27.04 15.54 37.47
C TYR A 33 27.81 15.45 38.80
N THR A 34 27.65 16.44 39.69
CA THR A 34 28.28 16.46 41.02
C THR A 34 27.84 15.28 41.88
N ARG A 35 26.54 14.93 41.85
CA ARG A 35 25.99 13.81 42.65
C ARG A 35 26.36 12.43 42.11
N THR A 36 26.60 12.29 40.81
CA THR A 36 26.73 10.97 40.18
C THR A 36 28.17 10.53 39.95
N TRP A 37 28.99 11.36 39.33
CA TRP A 37 30.25 10.89 38.73
C TRP A 37 31.46 11.75 39.05
N LEU A 38 31.27 13.01 39.44
CA LEU A 38 32.34 13.99 39.61
C LEU A 38 33.46 13.51 40.54
N ILE A 39 33.11 12.98 41.72
CA ILE A 39 34.10 12.58 42.74
C ILE A 39 35.07 11.52 42.18
N LEU A 40 34.54 10.50 41.51
CA LEU A 40 35.33 9.40 40.96
C LEU A 40 36.07 9.81 39.68
N ASP A 41 35.47 10.67 38.85
CA ASP A 41 36.13 11.22 37.67
C ASP A 41 37.34 12.08 38.07
N VAL A 42 37.21 12.93 39.10
CA VAL A 42 38.32 13.72 39.67
C VAL A 42 39.40 12.80 40.26
N ALA A 43 39.02 11.84 41.11
CA ALA A 43 39.97 10.90 41.71
C ALA A 43 40.77 10.12 40.66
N SER A 44 40.12 9.69 39.56
CA SER A 44 40.78 8.99 38.46
C SER A 44 41.70 9.88 37.61
N THR A 45 41.57 11.20 37.71
CA THR A 45 42.27 12.19 36.88
C THR A 45 43.54 12.74 37.55
N ILE A 46 43.68 12.59 38.88
CA ILE A 46 44.85 13.03 39.63
C ILE A 46 46.13 12.34 39.11
N PRO A 47 47.19 13.09 38.75
CA PRO A 47 48.46 12.51 38.33
C PRO A 47 49.09 11.61 39.39
N SER A 48 49.61 10.46 38.98
CA SER A 48 50.18 9.45 39.89
C SER A 48 51.43 9.94 40.63
N ASP A 49 52.20 10.84 40.02
CA ASP A 49 53.42 11.38 40.61
C ASP A 49 53.11 12.40 41.71
N LEU A 50 51.99 13.12 41.57
CA LEU A 50 51.47 14.00 42.60
C LEU A 50 50.89 13.19 43.78
N ALA A 51 50.14 12.14 43.48
CA ALA A 51 49.61 11.22 44.49
C ALA A 51 50.74 10.51 45.27
N ARG A 52 51.83 10.11 44.59
CA ARG A 52 52.99 9.48 45.24
C ARG A 52 53.75 10.44 46.16
N LYS A 53 53.86 11.72 45.80
CA LYS A 53 54.49 12.76 46.63
C LYS A 53 53.70 13.10 47.90
N MET A 54 52.38 12.95 47.87
CA MET A 54 51.50 13.23 49.02
C MET A 54 51.38 12.06 50.01
N LEU A 55 51.93 10.88 49.69
CA LEU A 55 51.77 9.66 50.48
C LEU A 55 53.02 9.28 51.32
N PRO A 56 52.85 8.62 52.48
CA PRO A 56 53.97 8.14 53.32
C PRO A 56 54.87 7.12 52.59
N GLN A 57 56.17 7.09 52.88
CA GLN A 57 57.18 6.26 52.20
C GLN A 57 56.82 4.76 52.08
N LYS A 58 56.11 4.17 53.06
CA LYS A 58 55.68 2.76 53.02
C LYS A 58 54.63 2.45 51.93
N LEU A 59 53.83 3.45 51.53
CA LEU A 59 52.79 3.32 50.50
C LEU A 59 53.26 3.79 49.12
N GLN A 60 54.43 4.46 49.02
CA GLN A 60 54.99 4.94 47.75
C GLN A 60 55.38 3.79 46.79
N SER A 61 55.68 2.61 47.32
CA SER A 61 56.02 1.40 46.56
C SER A 61 54.81 0.75 45.86
N TYR A 62 53.60 1.14 46.28
CA TYR A 62 52.34 0.60 45.80
C TYR A 62 51.69 1.55 44.78
N GLY A 63 51.75 1.18 43.51
CA GLY A 63 51.07 1.88 42.42
C GLY A 63 49.53 1.74 42.44
N PHE A 64 48.89 1.35 43.55
CA PHE A 64 47.46 1.08 43.61
C PHE A 64 46.60 2.30 43.27
N PHE A 65 47.03 3.52 43.59
CA PHE A 65 46.34 4.75 43.17
C PHE A 65 46.33 4.93 41.64
N ASN A 66 47.26 4.32 40.92
CA ASN A 66 47.26 4.34 39.46
C ASN A 66 46.13 3.46 38.87
N MET A 67 45.67 2.44 39.61
CA MET A 67 44.56 1.58 39.18
C MET A 67 43.20 2.29 39.20
N LEU A 68 43.07 3.41 39.93
CA LEU A 68 41.88 4.27 39.86
C LEU A 68 41.65 4.83 38.44
N ARG A 69 42.66 4.83 37.56
CA ARG A 69 42.51 5.18 36.15
C ARG A 69 41.57 4.22 35.39
N LEU A 70 41.42 2.98 35.86
CA LEU A 70 40.49 2.00 35.27
C LEU A 70 39.03 2.45 35.38
N TRP A 71 38.70 3.37 36.31
CA TRP A 71 37.39 4.01 36.38
C TRP A 71 36.97 4.66 35.04
N ARG A 72 37.94 5.15 34.26
CA ARG A 72 37.71 5.77 32.95
C ARG A 72 37.12 4.79 31.93
N LEU A 73 37.28 3.48 32.13
CA LEU A 73 36.74 2.42 31.26
C LEU A 73 35.20 2.41 31.23
N ARG A 74 34.53 3.03 32.22
CA ARG A 74 33.08 3.26 32.20
C ARG A 74 32.58 3.89 30.91
N ARG A 75 33.38 4.75 30.26
CA ARG A 75 33.05 5.39 28.97
C ARG A 75 32.90 4.36 27.85
N VAL A 76 33.75 3.34 27.83
CA VAL A 76 33.68 2.23 26.87
C VAL A 76 32.42 1.40 27.11
N GLY A 77 32.08 1.14 28.38
CA GLY A 77 30.82 0.48 28.73
C GLY A 77 29.58 1.28 28.26
N ALA A 78 29.59 2.60 28.44
CA ALA A 78 28.54 3.49 27.96
C ALA A 78 28.45 3.52 26.42
N LEU A 79 29.60 3.47 25.72
CA LEU A 79 29.67 3.38 24.26
C LEU A 79 28.98 2.10 23.76
N PHE A 80 29.35 0.93 24.30
CA PHE A 80 28.71 -0.32 23.91
C PHE A 80 27.20 -0.31 24.18
N SER A 81 26.75 0.25 25.30
CA SER A 81 25.31 0.38 25.58
C SER A 81 24.57 1.27 24.57
N ARG A 82 25.24 2.27 23.99
CA ARG A 82 24.68 3.11 22.91
C ARG A 82 24.70 2.38 21.57
N LEU A 83 25.81 1.75 21.22
CA LEU A 83 25.95 0.99 19.97
C LEU A 83 24.99 -0.20 19.90
N GLU A 84 24.70 -0.85 21.03
CA GLU A 84 23.70 -1.93 21.11
C GLU A 84 22.27 -1.45 20.84
N LYS A 85 21.95 -0.17 21.09
CA LYS A 85 20.62 0.43 20.89
C LYS A 85 20.46 1.13 19.54
N ASP A 86 21.57 1.39 18.84
CA ASP A 86 21.55 2.08 17.57
C ASP A 86 21.14 1.12 16.44
N ARG A 87 20.14 1.53 15.65
CA ARG A 87 19.59 0.76 14.52
C ARG A 87 20.59 0.53 13.39
N HIS A 88 21.65 1.33 13.29
CA HIS A 88 22.63 1.24 12.20
C HIS A 88 23.68 0.16 12.44
N PHE A 89 23.79 -0.37 13.66
CA PHE A 89 24.77 -1.39 14.02
C PHE A 89 24.11 -2.75 14.20
N ASN A 90 24.81 -3.80 13.78
CA ASN A 90 24.37 -5.16 14.04
C ASN A 90 24.58 -5.50 15.51
N TYR A 91 23.49 -5.67 16.24
CA TYR A 91 23.48 -6.07 17.65
C TYR A 91 24.35 -7.30 17.95
N PHE A 92 24.34 -8.32 17.07
CA PHE A 92 25.12 -9.54 17.24
C PHE A 92 26.62 -9.25 17.30
N LEU A 93 27.12 -8.48 16.34
CA LEU A 93 28.54 -8.16 16.22
C LEU A 93 29.00 -7.32 17.41
N VAL A 94 28.23 -6.27 17.76
CA VAL A 94 28.56 -5.38 18.88
C VAL A 94 28.68 -6.14 20.19
N ARG A 95 27.76 -7.08 20.46
CA ARG A 95 27.80 -7.90 21.69
C ARG A 95 28.99 -8.86 21.70
N CYS A 96 29.32 -9.51 20.57
CA CYS A 96 30.51 -10.36 20.47
C CYS A 96 31.80 -9.57 20.69
N VAL A 97 31.95 -8.41 20.05
CA VAL A 97 33.12 -7.54 20.22
C VAL A 97 33.28 -7.12 21.69
N LYS A 98 32.19 -6.75 22.35
CA LYS A 98 32.19 -6.41 23.78
C LYS A 98 32.71 -7.56 24.65
N LEU A 99 32.23 -8.79 24.40
CA LEU A 99 32.67 -9.97 25.16
C LEU A 99 34.16 -10.27 24.93
N ILE A 100 34.63 -10.19 23.68
CA ILE A 100 36.04 -10.34 23.34
C ILE A 100 36.90 -9.26 24.02
N CYS A 101 36.46 -8.01 24.05
CA CYS A 101 37.19 -6.94 24.73
C CYS A 101 37.30 -7.19 26.24
N VAL A 102 36.24 -7.69 26.88
CA VAL A 102 36.25 -8.02 28.32
C VAL A 102 37.20 -9.18 28.61
N THR A 103 37.19 -10.24 27.79
CA THR A 103 38.08 -11.38 27.99
C THR A 103 39.54 -11.02 27.77
N LEU A 104 39.86 -10.30 26.69
CA LEU A 104 41.23 -9.84 26.43
C LEU A 104 41.75 -8.94 27.56
N LEU A 105 40.91 -8.05 28.10
CA LEU A 105 41.29 -7.21 29.24
C LEU A 105 41.54 -8.04 30.51
N ALA A 106 40.72 -9.06 30.77
CA ALA A 106 40.88 -9.94 31.92
C ALA A 106 42.19 -10.75 31.85
N VAL A 107 42.48 -11.37 30.69
CA VAL A 107 43.74 -12.11 30.45
C VAL A 107 44.94 -11.18 30.62
N HIS A 108 44.89 -10.00 29.98
CA HIS A 108 45.98 -9.04 30.09
C HIS A 108 46.23 -8.59 31.54
N ALA A 109 45.17 -8.28 32.29
CA ALA A 109 45.29 -7.83 33.67
C ALA A 109 45.86 -8.93 34.58
N ALA A 110 45.39 -10.17 34.43
CA ALA A 110 45.88 -11.30 35.22
C ALA A 110 47.34 -11.64 34.88
N ALA A 111 47.70 -11.68 33.59
CA ALA A 111 49.09 -11.89 33.15
C ALA A 111 50.06 -10.87 33.78
N CYS A 112 49.70 -9.57 33.74
CA CYS A 112 50.53 -8.52 34.33
C CYS A 112 50.63 -8.63 35.86
N PHE A 113 49.54 -9.03 36.53
CA PHE A 113 49.51 -9.15 37.98
C PHE A 113 50.36 -10.34 38.47
N VAL A 114 50.31 -11.46 37.77
CA VAL A 114 51.11 -12.66 38.09
C VAL A 114 52.59 -12.47 37.79
N TYR A 115 52.92 -11.76 36.71
CA TYR A 115 54.29 -11.31 36.50
C TYR A 115 54.79 -10.39 37.63
N LEU A 116 53.94 -9.45 38.09
CA LEU A 116 54.29 -8.55 39.19
C LEU A 116 54.52 -9.28 40.51
N LEU A 117 53.76 -10.35 40.79
CA LEU A 117 53.95 -11.21 41.95
C LEU A 117 55.30 -11.92 41.92
N ALA A 118 55.65 -12.52 40.78
CA ALA A 118 56.95 -13.19 40.60
C ALA A 118 58.12 -12.21 40.67
N ALA A 119 58.02 -11.06 39.99
CA ALA A 119 59.10 -10.06 39.96
C ALA A 119 59.40 -9.40 41.32
N ARG A 120 58.45 -9.43 42.27
CA ARG A 120 58.62 -8.87 43.62
C ARG A 120 58.88 -9.92 44.70
N TYR A 121 59.01 -11.19 44.32
CA TYR A 121 59.34 -12.26 45.26
C TYR A 121 60.84 -12.25 45.59
N HIS A 122 61.21 -12.71 46.79
CA HIS A 122 62.60 -12.61 47.28
C HIS A 122 63.54 -13.54 46.49
N ASP A 123 63.07 -14.75 46.15
CA ASP A 123 63.84 -15.77 45.46
C ASP A 123 63.32 -15.97 44.01
N PRO A 124 64.04 -15.50 42.98
CA PRO A 124 63.57 -15.58 41.58
C PRO A 124 63.32 -17.00 41.08
N ALA A 125 64.11 -17.97 41.54
CA ALA A 125 63.99 -19.39 41.16
C ALA A 125 62.70 -20.04 41.70
N ASN A 126 62.20 -19.57 42.85
CA ASN A 126 60.98 -20.09 43.49
C ASN A 126 59.73 -19.31 43.04
N THR A 127 59.52 -19.23 41.73
CA THR A 127 58.36 -18.56 41.11
C THR A 127 57.86 -19.36 39.90
N TRP A 128 56.59 -19.19 39.51
CA TRP A 128 56.01 -19.86 38.34
C TRP A 128 56.82 -19.70 37.05
N ILE A 129 57.42 -18.51 36.84
CA ILE A 129 58.23 -18.21 35.64
C ILE A 129 59.70 -18.63 35.82
N GLY A 130 60.20 -18.62 37.06
CA GLY A 130 61.56 -19.02 37.40
C GLY A 130 61.85 -20.49 37.12
N ILE A 131 60.84 -21.37 37.19
CA ILE A 131 60.95 -22.78 36.78
C ILE A 131 61.28 -22.92 35.29
N ALA A 132 60.66 -22.10 34.44
CA ALA A 132 60.83 -22.19 33.00
C ALA A 132 62.01 -21.36 32.49
N LEU A 133 62.34 -20.26 33.19
CA LEU A 133 63.37 -19.30 32.81
C LEU A 133 64.18 -18.88 34.05
N GLU A 134 65.33 -19.53 34.25
CA GLU A 134 66.20 -19.29 35.41
C GLU A 134 66.57 -17.80 35.60
N ASN A 135 66.91 -17.09 34.50
CA ASN A 135 67.22 -15.65 34.49
C ASN A 135 66.13 -14.81 33.81
N PHE A 136 64.86 -15.00 34.16
CA PHE A 136 63.76 -14.26 33.53
C PHE A 136 63.86 -12.72 33.70
N GLN A 137 64.62 -12.23 34.68
CA GLN A 137 64.86 -10.80 34.92
C GLN A 137 65.82 -10.15 33.92
N GLU A 138 66.54 -10.93 33.11
CA GLU A 138 67.43 -10.46 32.02
C GLU A 138 66.79 -10.63 30.64
N ALA A 139 65.77 -11.48 30.52
CA ALA A 139 65.07 -11.75 29.26
C ALA A 139 64.39 -10.51 28.64
N SER A 140 64.11 -10.49 27.34
CA SER A 140 63.40 -9.37 26.73
C SER A 140 62.00 -9.16 27.33
N LEU A 141 61.50 -7.92 27.35
CA LEU A 141 60.14 -7.61 27.82
C LEU A 141 59.08 -8.38 27.03
N PHE A 142 59.29 -8.56 25.72
CA PHE A 142 58.40 -9.32 24.87
C PHE A 142 58.29 -10.78 25.32
N THR A 143 59.42 -11.43 25.57
CA THR A 143 59.46 -12.81 26.08
C THR A 143 58.71 -12.92 27.39
N ARG A 144 58.99 -12.05 28.36
CA ARG A 144 58.32 -12.07 29.68
C ARG A 144 56.81 -11.87 29.57
N TYR A 145 56.38 -10.91 28.74
CA TYR A 145 54.97 -10.62 28.53
C TYR A 145 54.24 -11.76 27.82
N VAL A 146 54.83 -12.34 26.77
CA VAL A 146 54.25 -13.48 26.06
C VAL A 146 54.13 -14.69 26.96
N THR A 147 55.16 -15.02 27.74
CA THR A 147 55.10 -16.13 28.72
C THR A 147 54.03 -15.89 29.79
N SER A 148 53.84 -14.65 30.25
CA SER A 148 52.80 -14.30 31.23
C SER A 148 51.39 -14.34 30.63
N MET A 149 51.23 -13.89 29.38
CA MET A 149 49.98 -14.00 28.64
C MET A 149 49.63 -15.47 28.36
N TYR A 150 50.62 -16.28 28.02
CA TYR A 150 50.47 -17.72 27.82
C TYR A 150 49.99 -18.40 29.10
N TRP A 151 50.60 -18.10 30.25
CA TRP A 151 50.12 -18.59 31.54
C TRP A 151 48.66 -18.16 31.84
N SER A 152 48.33 -16.89 31.59
CA SER A 152 46.99 -16.36 31.90
C SER A 152 45.88 -16.88 30.97
N ILE A 153 46.19 -17.12 29.70
CA ILE A 153 45.21 -17.65 28.74
C ILE A 153 44.96 -19.15 28.98
N THR A 154 45.99 -19.95 29.26
CA THR A 154 45.84 -21.40 29.48
C THR A 154 45.04 -21.71 30.74
N THR A 155 45.16 -20.86 31.76
CA THR A 155 44.36 -20.91 32.99
C THR A 155 42.94 -20.36 32.80
N LEU A 156 42.74 -19.29 32.01
CA LEU A 156 41.39 -18.77 31.69
C LEU A 156 40.57 -19.80 30.89
N THR A 157 41.17 -20.39 29.86
CA THR A 157 40.51 -21.38 29.00
C THR A 157 40.45 -22.76 29.65
N THR A 158 40.87 -22.90 30.91
CA THR A 158 40.84 -24.15 31.69
C THR A 158 41.57 -25.31 30.99
N VAL A 159 42.63 -25.01 30.21
CA VAL A 159 43.44 -26.03 29.52
C VAL A 159 44.48 -26.61 30.47
N GLY A 160 45.21 -25.75 31.18
CA GLY A 160 46.10 -26.13 32.29
C GLY A 160 47.14 -27.20 31.94
N TYR A 161 48.11 -26.90 31.06
CA TYR A 161 49.16 -27.84 30.67
C TYR A 161 50.07 -28.31 31.83
N GLY A 162 50.19 -27.50 32.89
CA GLY A 162 50.99 -27.81 34.09
C GLY A 162 52.47 -27.45 33.99
N ASP A 163 52.91 -26.97 32.82
CA ASP A 163 54.25 -26.47 32.55
C ASP A 163 54.59 -25.19 33.35
N LEU A 164 53.59 -24.34 33.57
CA LEU A 164 53.69 -23.14 34.40
C LEU A 164 52.65 -23.22 35.52
N HIS A 165 53.12 -23.36 36.75
CA HIS A 165 52.28 -23.52 37.94
C HIS A 165 52.81 -22.70 39.12
N PRO A 166 51.94 -22.28 40.06
CA PRO A 166 52.35 -21.48 41.20
C PRO A 166 53.21 -22.32 42.16
N VAL A 167 54.37 -21.78 42.55
CA VAL A 167 55.30 -22.47 43.48
C VAL A 167 55.15 -21.95 44.90
N ASN A 168 54.89 -20.66 45.01
CA ASN A 168 54.96 -19.85 46.21
C ASN A 168 53.54 -19.54 46.69
N THR A 169 53.38 -19.43 48.01
CA THR A 169 52.06 -19.31 48.66
C THR A 169 51.26 -18.09 48.17
N ARG A 170 51.94 -17.00 47.80
CA ARG A 170 51.30 -15.80 47.24
C ARG A 170 50.69 -16.04 45.85
N GLU A 171 51.39 -16.81 45.02
CA GLU A 171 50.92 -17.18 43.67
C GLU A 171 49.76 -18.17 43.79
N MET A 172 49.87 -19.17 44.67
CA MET A 172 48.78 -20.13 44.93
C MET A 172 47.49 -19.43 45.37
N VAL A 173 47.58 -18.44 46.27
CA VAL A 173 46.40 -17.66 46.70
C VAL A 173 45.81 -16.85 45.55
N PHE A 174 46.65 -16.20 44.73
CA PHE A 174 46.16 -15.47 43.55
C PHE A 174 45.45 -16.41 42.57
N ASP A 175 46.02 -17.58 42.33
CA ASP A 175 45.47 -18.57 41.40
C ASP A 175 44.12 -19.10 41.85
N ILE A 176 43.91 -19.31 43.15
CA ILE A 176 42.59 -19.68 43.69
C ILE A 176 41.55 -18.61 43.33
N PHE A 177 41.85 -17.32 43.52
CA PHE A 177 40.94 -16.24 43.17
C PHE A 177 40.74 -16.10 41.66
N TYR A 178 41.80 -16.25 40.88
CA TYR A 178 41.74 -16.14 39.43
C TYR A 178 40.96 -17.30 38.82
N MET A 179 41.14 -18.53 39.29
CA MET A 179 40.35 -19.69 38.88
C MET A 179 38.86 -19.51 39.22
N LEU A 180 38.53 -18.99 40.41
CA LEU A 180 37.13 -18.68 40.78
C LEU A 180 36.53 -17.60 39.85
N PHE A 181 37.31 -16.57 39.52
CA PHE A 181 36.90 -15.54 38.56
C PHE A 181 36.70 -16.14 37.15
N ASN A 182 37.61 -16.99 36.69
CA ASN A 182 37.54 -17.66 35.39
C ASN A 182 36.29 -18.53 35.27
N LEU A 183 35.91 -19.25 36.34
CA LEU A 183 34.66 -20.00 36.38
C LEU A 183 33.45 -19.09 36.13
N GLY A 184 33.38 -17.94 36.80
CA GLY A 184 32.31 -16.95 36.61
C GLY A 184 32.33 -16.31 35.22
N LEU A 185 33.51 -15.94 34.71
CA LEU A 185 33.66 -15.33 33.39
C LEU A 185 33.27 -16.30 32.27
N THR A 186 33.71 -17.55 32.35
CA THR A 186 33.36 -18.59 31.37
C THR A 186 31.86 -18.89 31.37
N ALA A 187 31.24 -19.00 32.55
CA ALA A 187 29.78 -19.14 32.65
C ALA A 187 29.03 -17.95 32.03
N TYR A 188 29.52 -16.72 32.27
CA TYR A 188 28.98 -15.51 31.67
C TYR A 188 29.11 -15.51 30.13
N LEU A 189 30.26 -15.90 29.59
CA LEU A 189 30.49 -16.00 28.14
C LEU A 189 29.55 -17.03 27.50
N ILE A 190 29.45 -18.22 28.08
CA ILE A 190 28.56 -19.28 27.61
C ILE A 190 27.11 -18.78 27.61
N GLY A 191 26.62 -18.23 28.72
CA GLY A 191 25.23 -17.74 28.80
C GLY A 191 24.90 -16.65 27.77
N ASN A 192 25.84 -15.72 27.51
CA ASN A 192 25.65 -14.71 26.48
C ASN A 192 25.64 -15.29 25.06
N MET A 193 26.55 -16.23 24.77
CA MET A 193 26.60 -16.90 23.46
C MET A 193 25.36 -17.76 23.23
N THR A 194 24.88 -18.49 24.24
CA THR A 194 23.63 -19.25 24.17
C THR A 194 22.46 -18.35 23.84
N ASN A 195 22.31 -17.22 24.53
CA ASN A 195 21.23 -16.26 24.25
C ASN A 195 21.28 -15.77 22.80
N LEU A 196 22.49 -15.48 22.31
CA LEU A 196 22.71 -14.98 20.96
C LEU A 196 22.36 -16.02 19.88
N VAL A 197 22.77 -17.27 20.08
CA VAL A 197 22.46 -18.41 19.19
C VAL A 197 20.96 -18.70 19.17
N VAL A 198 20.29 -18.65 20.34
CA VAL A 198 18.84 -18.82 20.44
C VAL A 198 18.11 -17.73 19.65
N HIS A 199 18.55 -16.47 19.76
CA HIS A 199 17.95 -15.38 18.98
C HIS A 199 18.18 -15.53 17.47
N ALA A 200 19.38 -15.92 17.04
CA ALA A 200 19.70 -16.12 15.63
C ALA A 200 18.84 -17.23 14.99
N THR A 201 18.55 -18.29 15.75
CA THR A 201 17.81 -19.47 15.27
C THR A 201 16.31 -19.45 15.56
N ARG A 202 15.83 -18.45 16.32
CA ARG A 202 14.42 -18.34 16.77
C ARG A 202 13.41 -18.50 15.63
N ARG A 203 13.69 -17.86 14.49
CA ARG A 203 12.78 -17.85 13.35
C ARG A 203 12.62 -19.23 12.72
N THR A 204 13.73 -19.86 12.37
CA THR A 204 13.76 -21.22 11.78
C THR A 204 13.19 -22.25 12.75
N ARG A 205 13.47 -22.09 14.05
CA ARG A 205 12.90 -22.94 15.09
C ARG A 205 11.38 -22.82 15.15
N LYS A 206 10.83 -21.60 15.25
CA LYS A 206 9.37 -21.37 15.27
C LYS A 206 8.69 -21.98 14.04
N PHE A 207 9.30 -21.86 12.86
CA PHE A 207 8.80 -22.51 11.64
C PHE A 207 8.76 -24.04 11.75
N ARG A 208 9.88 -24.67 12.16
CA ARG A 208 9.91 -26.13 12.35
C ARG A 208 8.90 -26.59 13.40
N ASP A 209 8.75 -25.85 14.49
CA ASP A 209 7.77 -26.13 15.53
C ASP A 209 6.34 -26.07 14.97
N THR A 210 6.02 -25.07 14.14
CA THR A 210 4.69 -24.97 13.47
C THR A 210 4.44 -26.09 12.48
N ILE A 211 5.44 -26.48 11.68
CA ILE A 211 5.34 -27.59 10.72
C ILE A 211 5.15 -28.91 11.47
N HIS A 212 5.92 -29.13 12.54
CA HIS A 212 5.80 -30.33 13.37
C HIS A 212 4.41 -30.42 14.03
N ALA A 213 3.89 -29.31 14.57
CA ALA A 213 2.55 -29.27 15.15
C ALA A 213 1.45 -29.55 14.11
N ALA A 214 1.56 -28.96 12.91
CA ALA A 214 0.64 -29.19 11.80
C ALA A 214 0.66 -30.65 11.31
N SER A 215 1.86 -31.22 11.17
CA SER A 215 2.03 -32.63 10.79
C SER A 215 1.49 -33.58 11.86
N SER A 216 1.76 -33.29 13.14
CA SER A 216 1.23 -34.05 14.28
C SER A 216 -0.31 -34.01 14.32
N PHE A 217 -0.90 -32.84 14.04
CA PHE A 217 -2.36 -32.68 13.94
C PHE A 217 -2.94 -33.49 12.78
N ALA A 218 -2.29 -33.46 11.61
CA ALA A 218 -2.73 -34.20 10.44
C ALA A 218 -2.68 -35.72 10.66
N GLN A 219 -1.61 -36.23 11.27
CA GLN A 219 -1.45 -37.64 11.61
C GLN A 219 -2.45 -38.09 12.66
N ARG A 220 -2.64 -37.29 13.73
CA ARG A 220 -3.57 -37.61 14.82
C ARG A 220 -5.02 -37.74 14.34
N ASN A 221 -5.40 -36.95 13.34
CA ASN A 221 -6.74 -36.95 12.76
C ASN A 221 -6.85 -37.80 11.48
N MET A 222 -5.80 -38.55 11.12
CA MET A 222 -5.75 -39.42 9.92
C MET A 222 -6.19 -38.69 8.63
N LEU A 223 -5.71 -37.46 8.43
CA LEU A 223 -6.05 -36.70 7.22
C LEU A 223 -5.46 -37.36 5.96
N PRO A 224 -6.16 -37.33 4.80
CA PRO A 224 -5.61 -37.78 3.52
C PRO A 224 -4.29 -37.10 3.15
N VAL A 225 -3.34 -37.84 2.58
CA VAL A 225 -1.99 -37.35 2.21
C VAL A 225 -2.05 -36.06 1.39
N ARG A 226 -2.98 -35.97 0.45
CA ARG A 226 -3.19 -34.78 -0.38
C ARG A 226 -3.47 -33.52 0.45
N LEU A 227 -4.31 -33.62 1.49
CA LEU A 227 -4.61 -32.49 2.38
C LEU A 227 -3.40 -32.16 3.25
N GLN A 228 -2.62 -33.16 3.67
CA GLN A 228 -1.38 -32.93 4.43
C GLN A 228 -0.38 -32.13 3.60
N ASP A 229 -0.15 -32.53 2.35
CA ASP A 229 0.76 -31.86 1.43
C ASP A 229 0.32 -30.42 1.13
N GLN A 230 -0.98 -30.18 0.95
CA GLN A 230 -1.53 -28.83 0.77
C GLN A 230 -1.30 -27.96 2.01
N MET A 231 -1.58 -28.49 3.21
CA MET A 231 -1.39 -27.78 4.47
C MET A 231 0.08 -27.39 4.68
N LEU A 232 1.00 -28.33 4.44
CA LEU A 232 2.44 -28.11 4.60
C LEU A 232 2.99 -27.17 3.52
N ALA A 233 2.53 -27.29 2.27
CA ALA A 233 2.91 -26.39 1.19
C ALA A 233 2.51 -24.94 1.49
N HIS A 234 1.28 -24.73 1.98
CA HIS A 234 0.82 -23.42 2.42
C HIS A 234 1.70 -22.84 3.53
N LEU A 235 1.99 -23.62 4.58
CA LEU A 235 2.84 -23.17 5.70
C LEU A 235 4.28 -22.86 5.26
N CYS A 236 4.85 -23.68 4.37
CA CYS A 236 6.18 -23.45 3.80
C CYS A 236 6.23 -22.16 2.99
N LEU A 237 5.20 -21.91 2.17
CA LEU A 237 5.14 -20.71 1.36
C LEU A 237 4.89 -19.48 2.23
N LYS A 238 3.97 -19.55 3.20
CA LYS A 238 3.76 -18.48 4.18
C LYS A 238 5.05 -18.09 4.90
N TYR A 239 5.84 -19.07 5.36
CA TYR A 239 7.14 -18.80 5.95
C TYR A 239 8.11 -18.11 4.98
N ARG A 240 8.14 -18.53 3.71
CA ARG A 240 8.96 -17.87 2.67
C ARG A 240 8.53 -16.42 2.46
N MET A 241 7.22 -16.17 2.36
CA MET A 241 6.65 -14.82 2.23
C MET A 241 6.96 -13.93 3.42
N ASP A 242 6.84 -14.48 4.64
CA ASP A 242 7.26 -13.79 5.86
C ASP A 242 8.78 -13.50 5.81
N SER A 243 9.58 -14.45 5.30
CA SER A 243 11.06 -14.35 5.25
C SER A 243 11.56 -13.27 4.33
N GLU A 244 10.89 -13.11 3.20
CA GLU A 244 11.10 -12.04 2.23
C GLU A 244 10.44 -10.72 2.69
N GLY A 245 9.70 -10.73 3.80
CA GLY A 245 9.12 -9.55 4.42
C GLY A 245 7.84 -9.04 3.76
N LEU A 246 7.18 -9.85 2.93
CA LEU A 246 5.96 -9.45 2.24
C LEU A 246 4.74 -9.38 3.17
N GLN A 247 4.66 -10.24 4.18
CA GLN A 247 3.52 -10.29 5.10
C GLN A 247 3.92 -9.76 6.50
N GLN A 248 3.97 -8.44 6.62
CA GLN A 248 4.39 -7.71 7.82
C GLN A 248 3.21 -7.30 8.73
N ARG A 249 2.26 -8.22 8.96
CA ARG A 249 1.01 -7.89 9.67
C ARG A 249 1.26 -7.46 11.12
N GLU A 250 2.07 -8.22 11.87
CA GLU A 250 2.39 -7.90 13.28
C GLU A 250 3.06 -6.52 13.43
N THR A 251 3.93 -6.15 12.50
CA THR A 251 4.63 -4.86 12.50
C THR A 251 3.71 -3.71 12.10
N LEU A 252 2.82 -3.91 11.12
CA LEU A 252 1.84 -2.90 10.72
C LEU A 252 0.77 -2.69 11.80
N ASP A 253 0.37 -3.75 12.50
CA ASP A 253 -0.59 -3.68 13.62
C ASP A 253 0.02 -2.99 14.85
N ALA A 254 1.35 -2.97 15.00
CA ALA A 254 2.03 -2.19 16.03
C ALA A 254 2.08 -0.68 15.72
N LEU A 255 1.81 -0.27 14.49
CA LEU A 255 1.79 1.15 14.10
C LEU A 255 0.46 1.82 14.50
N PRO A 256 0.48 3.12 14.86
CA PRO A 256 -0.74 3.90 15.06
C PRO A 256 -1.65 3.89 13.81
N LYS A 257 -2.98 3.93 14.02
CA LYS A 257 -3.99 3.87 12.95
C LYS A 257 -3.74 4.87 11.81
N ALA A 258 -3.36 6.12 12.14
CA ALA A 258 -3.12 7.17 11.15
C ALA A 258 -1.95 6.84 10.19
N ILE A 259 -0.84 6.31 10.73
CA ILE A 259 0.32 5.92 9.92
C ILE A 259 -0.05 4.72 9.03
N ARG A 260 -0.76 3.74 9.59
CA ARG A 260 -1.22 2.57 8.85
C ARG A 260 -2.16 2.96 7.70
N SER A 261 -3.14 3.82 7.96
CA SER A 261 -4.05 4.36 6.94
C SER A 261 -3.29 5.10 5.84
N SER A 262 -2.31 5.93 6.20
CA SER A 262 -1.47 6.64 5.22
C SER A 262 -0.66 5.68 4.33
N ILE A 263 -0.12 4.60 4.91
CA ILE A 263 0.58 3.55 4.16
C ILE A 263 -0.38 2.83 3.20
N SER A 264 -1.55 2.40 3.69
CA SER A 264 -2.55 1.73 2.86
C SER A 264 -3.02 2.61 1.71
N HIS A 265 -3.26 3.89 1.97
CA HIS A 265 -3.63 4.86 0.94
C HIS A 265 -2.55 4.96 -0.16
N PHE A 266 -1.29 5.15 0.23
CA PHE A 266 -0.19 5.22 -0.73
C PHE A 266 -0.03 3.95 -1.58
N LEU A 267 -0.22 2.77 -0.98
CA LEU A 267 -0.01 1.50 -1.67
C LEU A 267 -1.19 1.10 -2.57
N PHE A 268 -2.43 1.35 -2.13
CA PHE A 268 -3.60 0.67 -2.70
C PHE A 268 -4.65 1.61 -3.31
N TYR A 269 -4.63 2.92 -3.01
CA TYR A 269 -5.64 3.85 -3.52
C TYR A 269 -5.79 3.79 -5.04
N THR A 270 -4.67 3.82 -5.78
CA THR A 270 -4.66 3.78 -7.25
C THR A 270 -5.23 2.49 -7.85
N VAL A 271 -5.24 1.40 -7.08
CA VAL A 271 -5.81 0.12 -7.52
C VAL A 271 -7.31 0.12 -7.25
N VAL A 272 -7.73 0.55 -6.06
CA VAL A 272 -9.15 0.57 -5.65
C VAL A 272 -9.95 1.59 -6.45
N ASP A 273 -9.38 2.74 -6.78
CA ASP A 273 -10.01 3.78 -7.62
C ASP A 273 -10.37 3.28 -9.03
N LYS A 274 -9.58 2.35 -9.59
CA LYS A 274 -9.78 1.81 -10.94
C LYS A 274 -10.73 0.63 -11.00
N VAL A 275 -11.13 0.09 -9.85
CA VAL A 275 -12.03 -1.06 -9.76
C VAL A 275 -13.41 -0.66 -10.25
N TYR A 276 -14.03 -1.49 -11.10
CA TYR A 276 -15.34 -1.21 -11.68
C TYR A 276 -16.42 -0.87 -10.65
N LEU A 277 -16.39 -1.55 -9.49
CA LEU A 277 -17.38 -1.40 -8.43
C LEU A 277 -17.38 0.02 -7.83
N PHE A 278 -16.23 0.69 -7.79
CA PHE A 278 -16.05 1.99 -7.13
C PHE A 278 -15.90 3.16 -8.12
N GLN A 279 -16.21 2.97 -9.39
CA GLN A 279 -16.19 4.06 -10.37
C GLN A 279 -17.25 5.10 -10.04
N GLY A 280 -16.86 6.38 -9.97
CA GLY A 280 -17.77 7.48 -9.67
C GLY A 280 -18.14 7.64 -8.20
N VAL A 281 -17.48 6.92 -7.29
CA VAL A 281 -17.66 7.03 -5.83
C VAL A 281 -16.85 8.21 -5.27
N SER A 282 -17.32 8.79 -4.16
CA SER A 282 -16.59 9.85 -3.46
C SER A 282 -15.18 9.46 -2.99
N ASN A 283 -14.25 10.43 -3.01
CA ASN A 283 -12.89 10.24 -2.50
C ASN A 283 -12.86 9.91 -1.01
N ASP A 284 -13.82 10.43 -0.23
CA ASP A 284 -13.91 10.18 1.20
C ASP A 284 -14.28 8.73 1.49
N LEU A 285 -15.24 8.17 0.75
CA LEU A 285 -15.57 6.75 0.85
C LEU A 285 -14.38 5.87 0.45
N LEU A 286 -13.72 6.18 -0.67
CA LEU A 286 -12.52 5.46 -1.09
C LEU A 286 -11.41 5.50 -0.04
N PHE A 287 -11.16 6.65 0.58
CA PHE A 287 -10.17 6.79 1.64
C PHE A 287 -10.49 5.92 2.86
N GLN A 288 -11.75 5.91 3.30
CA GLN A 288 -12.22 5.07 4.41
C GLN A 288 -12.10 3.58 4.09
N LEU A 289 -12.50 3.17 2.88
CA LEU A 289 -12.39 1.79 2.41
C LEU A 289 -10.94 1.31 2.40
N VAL A 290 -10.05 2.06 1.74
CA VAL A 290 -8.63 1.70 1.61
C VAL A 290 -7.95 1.62 2.99
N SER A 291 -8.38 2.43 3.95
CA SER A 291 -7.82 2.44 5.30
C SER A 291 -8.16 1.19 6.13
N GLU A 292 -9.31 0.56 5.88
CA GLU A 292 -9.75 -0.65 6.58
C GLU A 292 -9.42 -1.95 5.81
N MET A 293 -9.09 -1.86 4.52
CA MET A 293 -8.65 -3.00 3.70
C MET A 293 -7.34 -3.61 4.22
N LYS A 294 -7.30 -4.94 4.27
CA LYS A 294 -6.14 -5.71 4.73
C LYS A 294 -5.49 -6.45 3.57
N PRO A 295 -4.20 -6.24 3.28
CA PRO A 295 -3.50 -7.02 2.28
C PRO A 295 -3.20 -8.42 2.78
N GLU A 296 -3.55 -9.41 1.98
CA GLU A 296 -3.27 -10.83 2.19
C GLU A 296 -2.55 -11.40 0.95
N TYR A 297 -1.63 -12.33 1.17
CA TYR A 297 -0.86 -12.99 0.13
C TYR A 297 -1.26 -14.45 0.07
N PHE A 298 -1.58 -14.92 -1.13
CA PHE A 298 -1.97 -16.30 -1.38
C PHE A 298 -0.97 -16.97 -2.34
N PRO A 299 -0.46 -18.18 -2.01
CA PRO A 299 0.34 -19.00 -2.92
C PRO A 299 -0.43 -19.38 -4.18
N PRO A 300 0.23 -19.91 -5.22
CA PRO A 300 -0.46 -20.55 -6.34
C PRO A 300 -1.20 -21.82 -5.89
N LYS A 301 -2.31 -22.13 -6.58
CA LYS A 301 -3.18 -23.31 -6.42
C LYS A 301 -3.91 -23.37 -5.07
N GLU A 302 -4.10 -22.24 -4.42
CA GLU A 302 -4.92 -22.12 -3.23
C GLU A 302 -6.30 -21.56 -3.57
N ASP A 303 -7.31 -22.21 -2.99
CA ASP A 303 -8.71 -21.81 -3.09
C ASP A 303 -8.97 -20.69 -2.07
N VAL A 304 -9.21 -19.48 -2.58
CA VAL A 304 -9.44 -18.27 -1.80
C VAL A 304 -10.89 -18.19 -1.35
N ILE A 305 -11.80 -18.57 -2.24
CA ILE A 305 -13.25 -18.61 -2.00
C ILE A 305 -13.74 -19.96 -2.49
N LEU A 306 -14.55 -20.65 -1.69
CA LEU A 306 -15.18 -21.90 -2.08
C LEU A 306 -16.61 -21.66 -2.59
N GLN A 307 -17.04 -22.44 -3.58
CA GLN A 307 -18.43 -22.44 -4.03
C GLN A 307 -19.37 -22.84 -2.87
N ASN A 308 -20.50 -22.15 -2.76
CA ASN A 308 -21.51 -22.29 -1.70
C ASN A 308 -21.06 -21.88 -0.29
N GLU A 309 -19.89 -21.26 -0.14
CA GLU A 309 -19.47 -20.67 1.13
C GLU A 309 -20.30 -19.41 1.46
N ALA A 310 -20.52 -19.15 2.75
CA ALA A 310 -21.17 -17.93 3.21
C ALA A 310 -20.34 -16.68 2.84
N PRO A 311 -20.97 -15.58 2.39
CA PRO A 311 -20.27 -14.39 1.91
C PRO A 311 -19.77 -13.50 3.06
N THR A 312 -18.60 -13.84 3.61
CA THR A 312 -17.98 -13.12 4.74
C THR A 312 -17.18 -11.90 4.30
N ASP A 313 -16.37 -12.05 3.26
CA ASP A 313 -15.46 -11.04 2.75
C ASP A 313 -15.46 -11.04 1.22
N PHE A 314 -15.07 -9.91 0.63
CA PHE A 314 -14.71 -9.85 -0.79
C PHE A 314 -13.26 -9.37 -0.93
N TYR A 315 -12.67 -9.67 -2.08
CA TYR A 315 -11.26 -9.43 -2.34
C TYR A 315 -11.04 -8.58 -3.58
N ILE A 316 -10.01 -7.73 -3.56
CA ILE A 316 -9.55 -6.97 -4.74
C ILE A 316 -8.17 -7.46 -5.14
N LEU A 317 -7.99 -7.83 -6.41
CA LEU A 317 -6.72 -8.34 -6.91
C LEU A 317 -5.73 -7.23 -7.24
N VAL A 318 -4.68 -7.10 -6.42
CA VAL A 318 -3.62 -6.08 -6.58
C VAL A 318 -2.52 -6.56 -7.51
N SER A 319 -2.13 -7.83 -7.40
CA SER A 319 -1.13 -8.45 -8.25
C SER A 319 -1.35 -9.95 -8.32
N GLY A 320 -0.95 -10.59 -9.42
CA GLY A 320 -1.16 -12.01 -9.64
C GLY A 320 -2.30 -12.29 -10.60
N ALA A 321 -2.75 -13.54 -10.61
CA ALA A 321 -3.82 -14.02 -11.47
C ALA A 321 -4.58 -15.14 -10.75
N VAL A 322 -5.89 -15.16 -10.94
CA VAL A 322 -6.81 -16.02 -10.23
C VAL A 322 -7.80 -16.60 -11.24
N ASP A 323 -8.03 -17.91 -11.18
CA ASP A 323 -8.97 -18.62 -12.04
C ASP A 323 -10.30 -18.78 -11.29
N ILE A 324 -11.40 -18.43 -11.95
CA ILE A 324 -12.76 -18.70 -11.46
C ILE A 324 -13.16 -20.08 -11.98
N ILE A 325 -13.49 -20.98 -11.07
CA ILE A 325 -13.79 -22.39 -11.31
C ILE A 325 -15.24 -22.68 -10.91
N ASP A 326 -15.92 -23.44 -11.75
CA ASP A 326 -17.20 -24.06 -11.40
C ASP A 326 -17.02 -25.54 -11.08
N GLU A 327 -17.51 -25.98 -9.93
CA GLU A 327 -17.33 -27.35 -9.41
C GLU A 327 -18.56 -28.24 -9.62
N HIS A 328 -19.54 -27.81 -10.42
CA HIS A 328 -20.72 -28.62 -10.73
C HIS A 328 -20.35 -29.84 -11.59
N GLY A 329 -19.97 -30.94 -10.93
CA GLY A 329 -19.67 -32.26 -11.51
C GLY A 329 -18.26 -32.42 -12.11
N SER A 330 -17.70 -31.37 -12.71
CA SER A 330 -16.32 -31.36 -13.24
C SER A 330 -15.68 -29.98 -13.06
N GLU A 331 -14.45 -29.89 -12.55
CA GLU A 331 -13.72 -28.62 -12.42
C GLU A 331 -13.52 -27.98 -13.80
N LYS A 332 -14.33 -26.95 -14.12
CA LYS A 332 -14.17 -26.15 -15.34
C LYS A 332 -13.73 -24.74 -14.99
N VAL A 333 -12.63 -24.29 -15.59
CA VAL A 333 -12.17 -22.90 -15.49
C VAL A 333 -13.02 -22.05 -16.42
N ILE A 334 -13.80 -21.12 -15.85
CA ILE A 334 -14.66 -20.20 -16.61
C ILE A 334 -13.81 -19.07 -17.19
N ARG A 335 -13.04 -18.38 -16.33
CA ARG A 335 -12.23 -17.22 -16.73
C ARG A 335 -11.06 -16.97 -15.79
N GLU A 336 -9.98 -16.43 -16.34
CA GLU A 336 -8.84 -15.91 -15.59
C GLU A 336 -9.07 -14.42 -15.28
N VAL A 337 -9.03 -14.08 -14.00
CA VAL A 337 -9.16 -12.72 -13.47
C VAL A 337 -7.78 -12.12 -13.26
N LYS A 338 -7.58 -10.92 -13.82
CA LYS A 338 -6.33 -10.16 -13.75
C LYS A 338 -6.43 -9.02 -12.73
N LYS A 339 -5.30 -8.37 -12.45
CA LYS A 339 -5.19 -7.20 -11.57
C LYS A 339 -6.29 -6.16 -11.81
N GLY A 340 -6.81 -5.58 -10.72
CA GLY A 340 -7.80 -4.50 -10.73
C GLY A 340 -9.26 -4.96 -10.73
N ASN A 341 -9.50 -6.28 -10.60
CA ASN A 341 -10.84 -6.85 -10.51
C ASN A 341 -11.18 -7.23 -9.07
N VAL A 342 -12.48 -7.31 -8.80
CA VAL A 342 -13.06 -7.75 -7.52
C VAL A 342 -13.44 -9.23 -7.61
N LEU A 343 -13.42 -9.89 -6.45
CA LEU A 343 -13.76 -11.30 -6.29
C LEU A 343 -14.70 -11.41 -5.08
N GLY A 344 -15.84 -12.09 -5.25
CA GLY A 344 -16.79 -12.39 -4.18
C GLY A 344 -17.76 -11.26 -3.84
N GLU A 345 -17.77 -10.18 -4.62
CA GLU A 345 -18.63 -9.01 -4.43
C GLU A 345 -20.11 -9.33 -4.54
N ILE A 346 -20.50 -10.24 -5.43
CA ILE A 346 -21.90 -10.63 -5.64
C ILE A 346 -22.45 -11.32 -4.38
N GLY A 347 -21.66 -12.21 -3.78
CA GLY A 347 -22.04 -12.86 -2.54
C GLY A 347 -22.24 -11.85 -1.40
N VAL A 348 -21.30 -10.91 -1.27
CA VAL A 348 -21.33 -9.90 -0.20
C VAL A 348 -22.47 -8.90 -0.41
N LEU A 349 -22.68 -8.38 -1.60
CA LEU A 349 -23.71 -7.36 -1.86
C LEU A 349 -25.12 -7.95 -1.81
N CYS A 350 -25.32 -9.14 -2.40
CA CYS A 350 -26.64 -9.77 -2.50
C CYS A 350 -26.96 -10.74 -1.34
N TYR A 351 -26.08 -10.84 -0.33
CA TYR A 351 -26.21 -11.79 0.79
C TYR A 351 -26.55 -13.22 0.35
N ARG A 352 -25.78 -13.72 -0.62
CA ARG A 352 -25.94 -15.08 -1.16
C ARG A 352 -24.66 -15.89 -1.04
N PRO A 353 -24.74 -17.23 -0.98
CA PRO A 353 -23.57 -18.08 -1.04
C PRO A 353 -22.72 -17.79 -2.27
N GLN A 354 -21.41 -17.97 -2.14
CA GLN A 354 -20.46 -17.69 -3.21
C GLN A 354 -20.72 -18.61 -4.41
N LEU A 355 -20.81 -18.00 -5.58
CA LEU A 355 -21.29 -18.66 -6.80
C LEU A 355 -20.27 -19.58 -7.45
N PHE A 356 -18.99 -19.27 -7.26
CA PHE A 356 -17.88 -19.93 -7.94
C PHE A 356 -16.72 -20.12 -6.95
N THR A 357 -15.93 -21.18 -7.17
CA THR A 357 -14.65 -21.34 -6.49
C THR A 357 -13.62 -20.43 -7.14
N VAL A 358 -12.79 -19.78 -6.33
CA VAL A 358 -11.78 -18.82 -6.78
C VAL A 358 -10.41 -19.36 -6.41
N ARG A 359 -9.66 -19.86 -7.41
CA ARG A 359 -8.36 -20.51 -7.21
C ARG A 359 -7.23 -19.65 -7.75
N THR A 360 -6.22 -19.41 -6.94
CA THR A 360 -5.02 -18.68 -7.38
C THR A 360 -4.22 -19.49 -8.42
N LYS A 361 -3.76 -18.83 -9.48
CA LYS A 361 -2.89 -19.44 -10.50
C LYS A 361 -1.42 -19.18 -10.22
N ARG A 362 -1.13 -17.99 -9.68
CA ARG A 362 0.20 -17.49 -9.31
C ARG A 362 0.12 -16.91 -7.90
N LEU A 363 1.29 -16.64 -7.30
CA LEU A 363 1.36 -15.84 -6.08
C LEU A 363 0.57 -14.55 -6.29
N SER A 364 -0.47 -14.36 -5.50
CA SER A 364 -1.43 -13.29 -5.68
C SER A 364 -1.55 -12.47 -4.40
N GLN A 365 -1.60 -11.15 -4.56
CA GLN A 365 -1.84 -10.20 -3.49
C GLN A 365 -3.29 -9.73 -3.60
N LEU A 366 -4.07 -10.03 -2.57
CA LEU A 366 -5.49 -9.73 -2.49
C LEU A 366 -5.72 -8.74 -1.34
N LEU A 367 -6.52 -7.71 -1.57
CA LEU A 367 -7.02 -6.84 -0.50
C LEU A 367 -8.34 -7.37 -0.02
N ARG A 368 -8.37 -7.80 1.23
CA ARG A 368 -9.56 -8.29 1.90
C ARG A 368 -10.32 -7.13 2.54
N LEU A 369 -11.63 -7.09 2.31
CA LEU A 369 -12.54 -6.24 3.06
C LEU A 369 -13.70 -7.07 3.61
N ASN A 370 -14.00 -6.86 4.89
CA ASN A 370 -15.08 -7.58 5.55
C ASN A 370 -16.44 -6.97 5.25
N ARG A 371 -17.45 -7.82 5.07
CA ARG A 371 -18.86 -7.44 4.88
C ARG A 371 -19.30 -6.39 5.89
N THR A 372 -19.11 -6.65 7.18
CA THR A 372 -19.61 -5.78 8.26
C THR A 372 -18.95 -4.40 8.22
N THR A 373 -17.62 -4.37 8.01
CA THR A 373 -16.88 -3.12 7.87
C THR A 373 -17.31 -2.36 6.63
N PHE A 374 -17.50 -3.05 5.50
CA PHE A 374 -17.95 -2.45 4.26
C PHE A 374 -19.32 -1.77 4.41
N PHE A 375 -20.32 -2.49 4.94
CA PHE A 375 -21.65 -1.91 5.18
C PHE A 375 -21.63 -0.81 6.24
N SER A 376 -20.78 -0.88 7.27
CA SER A 376 -20.64 0.22 8.24
C SER A 376 -20.12 1.51 7.60
N ILE A 377 -19.20 1.39 6.63
CA ILE A 377 -18.63 2.53 5.92
C ILE A 377 -19.66 3.10 4.92
N ILE A 378 -20.40 2.23 4.22
CA ILE A 378 -21.44 2.69 3.28
C ILE A 378 -22.63 3.33 4.00
N ARG A 379 -23.01 2.85 5.18
CA ARG A 379 -24.05 3.51 6.00
C ARG A 379 -23.70 4.95 6.35
N ALA A 380 -22.41 5.28 6.47
CA ALA A 380 -21.97 6.66 6.66
C ALA A 380 -22.02 7.50 5.37
N ASN A 381 -22.02 6.85 4.19
CA ASN A 381 -21.99 7.48 2.86
C ASN A 381 -23.07 6.86 1.95
N VAL A 382 -24.34 6.98 2.35
CA VAL A 382 -25.47 6.27 1.69
C VAL A 382 -25.58 6.61 0.20
N GLY A 383 -25.28 7.86 -0.18
CA GLY A 383 -25.31 8.31 -1.58
C GLY A 383 -24.37 7.51 -2.50
N ASP A 384 -23.20 7.12 -2.01
CA ASP A 384 -22.25 6.32 -2.78
C ASP A 384 -22.65 4.83 -2.88
N GLY A 385 -23.42 4.32 -1.90
CA GLY A 385 -23.95 2.96 -1.93
C GLY A 385 -24.81 2.71 -3.17
N ALA A 386 -25.63 3.68 -3.54
CA ALA A 386 -26.43 3.66 -4.77
C ALA A 386 -25.55 3.55 -6.04
N VAL A 387 -24.44 4.29 -6.09
CA VAL A 387 -23.49 4.24 -7.22
C VAL A 387 -22.87 2.85 -7.34
N ILE A 388 -22.42 2.28 -6.22
CA ILE A 388 -21.86 0.92 -6.15
C ILE A 388 -22.85 -0.12 -6.71
N MET A 389 -24.13 0.00 -6.35
CA MET A 389 -25.16 -0.93 -6.83
C MET A 389 -25.42 -0.80 -8.33
N ASN A 390 -25.45 0.43 -8.86
CA ASN A 390 -25.57 0.64 -10.31
C ASN A 390 -24.39 0.04 -11.06
N ASN A 391 -23.16 0.27 -10.58
CA ASN A 391 -21.95 -0.30 -11.17
C ASN A 391 -22.00 -1.84 -11.22
N LEU A 392 -22.50 -2.48 -10.15
CA LEU A 392 -22.71 -3.93 -10.12
C LEU A 392 -23.72 -4.38 -11.20
N LEU A 393 -24.86 -3.72 -11.28
CA LEU A 393 -25.93 -4.09 -12.21
C LEU A 393 -25.53 -3.84 -13.67
N GLU A 394 -24.82 -2.75 -13.96
CA GLU A 394 -24.23 -2.51 -15.28
C GLU A 394 -23.20 -3.58 -15.64
N HIS A 395 -22.36 -3.99 -14.67
CA HIS A 395 -21.42 -5.09 -14.89
C HIS A 395 -22.15 -6.40 -15.22
N LEU A 396 -23.19 -6.76 -14.46
CA LEU A 396 -23.99 -7.96 -14.72
C LEU A 396 -24.72 -7.89 -16.07
N LYS A 397 -25.25 -6.73 -16.45
CA LYS A 397 -25.88 -6.50 -17.77
C LYS A 397 -24.87 -6.63 -18.92
N SER A 398 -23.67 -6.08 -18.77
CA SER A 398 -22.60 -6.22 -19.77
C SER A 398 -22.11 -7.67 -19.91
N GLY A 399 -22.19 -8.45 -18.82
CA GLY A 399 -21.85 -9.86 -18.77
C GLY A 399 -22.97 -10.82 -19.19
N ALA A 400 -24.12 -10.31 -19.63
CA ALA A 400 -25.33 -11.09 -19.94
C ALA A 400 -25.19 -12.10 -21.10
N ASN A 401 -24.00 -12.29 -21.67
CA ASN A 401 -23.74 -13.35 -22.65
C ASN A 401 -23.71 -14.74 -22.00
N ASP A 402 -23.47 -14.83 -20.68
CA ASP A 402 -23.49 -16.09 -19.94
C ASP A 402 -24.88 -16.31 -19.31
N PRO A 403 -25.55 -17.45 -19.56
CA PRO A 403 -26.87 -17.74 -19.00
C PRO A 403 -26.88 -17.70 -17.46
N ARG A 404 -25.78 -18.03 -16.78
CA ARG A 404 -25.70 -17.89 -15.31
C ARG A 404 -25.70 -16.44 -14.87
N ILE A 405 -24.97 -15.58 -15.57
CA ILE A 405 -24.92 -14.14 -15.23
C ILE A 405 -26.30 -13.52 -15.45
N GLN A 406 -27.06 -13.97 -16.45
CA GLN A 406 -28.45 -13.55 -16.64
C GLN A 406 -29.37 -14.00 -15.49
N GLU A 407 -29.23 -15.24 -15.02
CA GLU A 407 -29.98 -15.75 -13.86
C GLU A 407 -29.65 -14.94 -12.59
N ILE A 408 -28.36 -14.69 -12.36
CA ILE A 408 -27.88 -13.86 -11.24
C ILE A 408 -28.42 -12.44 -11.35
N LEU A 409 -28.41 -11.85 -12.55
CA LEU A 409 -28.93 -10.51 -12.80
C LEU A 409 -30.42 -10.45 -12.45
N LYS A 410 -31.20 -11.41 -12.96
CA LYS A 410 -32.64 -11.49 -12.69
C LYS A 410 -32.94 -11.66 -11.21
N GLU A 411 -32.27 -12.59 -10.53
CA GLU A 411 -32.40 -12.75 -9.08
C GLU A 411 -32.00 -11.48 -8.33
N THR A 412 -30.93 -10.81 -8.74
CA THR A 412 -30.46 -9.59 -8.09
C THR A 412 -31.47 -8.45 -8.28
N GLU A 413 -32.06 -8.32 -9.46
CA GLU A 413 -33.14 -7.37 -9.73
C GLU A 413 -34.40 -7.72 -8.93
N ASP A 414 -34.77 -9.00 -8.81
CA ASP A 414 -35.89 -9.45 -7.98
C ASP A 414 -35.64 -9.20 -6.49
N MET A 415 -34.43 -9.44 -5.99
CA MET A 415 -34.04 -9.14 -4.61
C MET A 415 -34.05 -7.65 -4.32
N LEU A 416 -33.58 -6.86 -5.29
CA LEU A 416 -33.61 -5.41 -5.24
C LEU A 416 -35.06 -4.93 -5.18
N ALA A 417 -35.92 -5.31 -6.12
CA ALA A 417 -37.33 -4.90 -6.17
C ALA A 417 -38.11 -5.28 -4.89
N ASN A 418 -37.78 -6.42 -4.29
CA ASN A 418 -38.39 -6.88 -3.04
C ASN A 418 -37.79 -6.25 -1.77
N GLY A 419 -36.83 -5.32 -1.89
CA GLY A 419 -36.18 -4.64 -0.77
C GLY A 419 -35.38 -5.57 0.15
N ARG A 420 -34.94 -6.73 -0.35
CA ARG A 420 -34.20 -7.75 0.45
C ARG A 420 -32.69 -7.49 0.50
N MET A 421 -32.25 -6.36 -0.05
CA MET A 421 -30.84 -5.96 -0.08
C MET A 421 -30.47 -5.23 1.21
N GLU A 422 -29.39 -5.63 1.87
CA GLU A 422 -28.89 -4.96 3.09
C GLU A 422 -28.16 -3.64 2.80
N LEU A 423 -27.89 -3.34 1.53
CA LEU A 423 -27.26 -2.10 1.12
C LEU A 423 -28.23 -0.94 1.40
N PRO A 424 -27.80 0.11 2.14
CA PRO A 424 -28.66 1.26 2.37
C PRO A 424 -28.81 1.98 1.04
N LEU A 425 -29.99 1.88 0.45
CA LEU A 425 -30.36 2.52 -0.81
C LEU A 425 -31.27 3.70 -0.50
N THR A 426 -31.08 4.80 -1.21
CA THR A 426 -31.94 5.99 -1.08
C THR A 426 -33.21 5.83 -1.90
N LEU A 427 -34.30 6.48 -1.47
CA LEU A 427 -35.52 6.61 -2.27
C LEU A 427 -35.25 7.24 -3.64
N CYS A 428 -34.35 8.23 -3.67
CA CYS A 428 -33.91 8.89 -4.90
C CYS A 428 -33.34 7.90 -5.94
N PHE A 429 -32.62 6.86 -5.49
CA PHE A 429 -32.08 5.82 -6.37
C PHE A 429 -33.19 4.98 -7.00
N ALA A 430 -34.17 4.53 -6.20
CA ALA A 430 -35.28 3.72 -6.68
C ALA A 430 -36.13 4.47 -7.73
N VAL A 431 -36.39 5.75 -7.47
CA VAL A 431 -37.14 6.63 -8.39
C VAL A 431 -36.35 6.91 -9.67
N SER A 432 -35.02 7.11 -9.58
CA SER A 432 -34.17 7.33 -10.76
C SER A 432 -34.24 6.16 -11.75
N ARG A 433 -34.50 4.95 -11.26
CA ARG A 433 -34.69 3.74 -12.08
C ARG A 433 -36.12 3.55 -12.59
N GLY A 434 -37.09 4.30 -12.07
CA GLY A 434 -38.52 4.10 -12.34
C GLY A 434 -39.11 2.85 -11.69
N ASP A 435 -38.42 2.27 -10.70
CA ASP A 435 -38.84 1.04 -10.04
C ASP A 435 -39.81 1.34 -8.89
N TYR A 436 -41.09 1.47 -9.22
CA TYR A 436 -42.14 1.80 -8.25
C TYR A 436 -42.31 0.73 -7.15
N MET A 437 -41.98 -0.54 -7.42
CA MET A 437 -42.07 -1.61 -6.43
C MET A 437 -41.01 -1.45 -5.35
N LEU A 438 -39.78 -1.13 -5.76
CA LEU A 438 -38.71 -0.80 -4.82
C LEU A 438 -39.05 0.43 -3.96
N VAL A 439 -39.63 1.47 -4.58
CA VAL A 439 -40.08 2.68 -3.85
C VAL A 439 -41.10 2.31 -2.78
N ASP A 440 -42.12 1.51 -3.11
CA ASP A 440 -43.15 1.09 -2.16
C ASP A 440 -42.56 0.30 -1.00
N LYS A 441 -41.65 -0.64 -1.29
CA LYS A 441 -40.99 -1.43 -0.25
C LYS A 441 -40.10 -0.58 0.66
N LEU A 442 -39.33 0.35 0.11
CA LEU A 442 -38.49 1.26 0.92
C LEU A 442 -39.35 2.13 1.85
N LEU A 443 -40.51 2.58 1.40
CA LEU A 443 -41.46 3.34 2.20
C LEU A 443 -42.14 2.46 3.27
N GLU A 444 -42.47 1.20 2.98
CA GLU A 444 -42.91 0.23 4.00
C GLU A 444 -41.84 -0.04 5.07
N CYS A 445 -40.56 -0.04 4.68
CA CYS A 445 -39.44 -0.20 5.60
C CYS A 445 -39.13 1.06 6.43
N GLY A 446 -39.92 2.12 6.31
CA GLY A 446 -39.82 3.34 7.13
C GLY A 446 -38.89 4.42 6.56
N SER A 447 -38.55 4.37 5.27
CA SER A 447 -37.82 5.46 4.62
C SER A 447 -38.67 6.73 4.59
N ASP A 448 -38.08 7.89 4.87
CA ASP A 448 -38.79 9.17 4.83
C ASP A 448 -39.03 9.62 3.38
N PRO A 449 -40.29 9.77 2.91
CA PRO A 449 -40.60 10.26 1.56
C PRO A 449 -39.96 11.61 1.22
N ASN A 450 -39.63 12.41 2.24
CA ASN A 450 -39.04 13.74 2.12
C ASN A 450 -37.52 13.78 2.32
N GLU A 451 -36.87 12.61 2.38
CA GLU A 451 -35.41 12.55 2.43
C GLU A 451 -34.82 13.23 1.19
N ALA A 452 -33.93 14.19 1.44
CA ALA A 452 -33.30 15.01 0.41
C ALA A 452 -31.87 14.53 0.14
N ASP A 453 -31.47 14.55 -1.14
CA ASP A 453 -30.09 14.26 -1.55
C ASP A 453 -29.11 15.38 -1.13
N SER A 454 -27.83 15.24 -1.47
CA SER A 454 -26.80 16.25 -1.18
C SER A 454 -27.03 17.62 -1.84
N LYS A 455 -27.98 17.71 -2.78
CA LYS A 455 -28.43 18.95 -3.44
C LYS A 455 -29.81 19.39 -2.96
N GLY A 456 -30.34 18.80 -1.87
CA GLY A 456 -31.65 19.14 -1.34
C GLY A 456 -32.81 18.57 -2.16
N ARG A 457 -32.57 17.73 -3.18
CA ARG A 457 -33.62 17.18 -4.04
C ARG A 457 -34.24 15.97 -3.35
N THR A 458 -35.56 15.99 -3.21
CA THR A 458 -36.32 14.84 -2.70
C THR A 458 -36.59 13.83 -3.81
N ALA A 459 -37.00 12.61 -3.43
CA ALA A 459 -37.40 11.57 -4.38
C ALA A 459 -38.51 12.05 -5.35
N LEU A 460 -39.39 12.95 -4.90
CA LEU A 460 -40.45 13.53 -5.71
C LEU A 460 -39.93 14.48 -6.80
N HIS A 461 -38.84 15.22 -6.56
CA HIS A 461 -38.18 16.04 -7.60
C HIS A 461 -37.70 15.16 -8.77
N ILE A 462 -37.13 14.00 -8.45
CA ILE A 462 -36.62 13.06 -9.45
C ILE A 462 -37.79 12.42 -10.21
N ALA A 463 -38.87 12.03 -9.51
CA ALA A 463 -40.07 11.48 -10.14
C ALA A 463 -40.69 12.47 -11.12
N ALA A 464 -40.78 13.74 -10.72
CA ALA A 464 -41.27 14.84 -11.53
C ALA A 464 -40.41 15.08 -12.78
N ARG A 465 -39.08 15.13 -12.60
CA ARG A 465 -38.13 15.30 -13.70
C ARG A 465 -38.13 14.15 -14.70
N ASN A 466 -38.30 12.91 -14.24
CA ASN A 466 -38.31 11.72 -15.11
C ASN A 466 -39.70 11.40 -15.68
N GLY A 467 -40.75 12.13 -15.27
CA GLY A 467 -42.12 11.85 -15.68
C GLY A 467 -42.70 10.54 -15.15
N SER A 468 -42.16 10.04 -14.03
CA SER A 468 -42.55 8.74 -13.46
C SER A 468 -43.84 8.85 -12.65
N GLU A 469 -44.98 8.78 -13.35
CA GLU A 469 -46.34 8.91 -12.78
C GLU A 469 -46.56 7.99 -11.57
N ARG A 470 -46.29 6.68 -11.72
CA ARG A 470 -46.51 5.70 -10.64
C ARG A 470 -45.68 5.99 -9.39
N CYS A 471 -44.42 6.39 -9.58
CA CYS A 471 -43.54 6.76 -8.46
C CYS A 471 -44.03 8.05 -7.79
N ALA A 472 -44.45 9.06 -8.56
CA ALA A 472 -44.96 10.31 -8.03
C ALA A 472 -46.26 10.10 -7.24
N LEU A 473 -47.19 9.30 -7.76
CA LEU A 473 -48.45 8.96 -7.09
C LEU A 473 -48.20 8.25 -5.76
N LEU A 474 -47.32 7.25 -5.77
CA LEU A 474 -46.99 6.46 -4.58
C LEU A 474 -46.27 7.27 -3.49
N LEU A 475 -45.35 8.16 -3.88
CA LEU A 475 -44.69 9.08 -2.96
C LEU A 475 -45.69 10.05 -2.30
N LEU A 476 -46.61 10.62 -3.08
CA LEU A 476 -47.62 11.54 -2.57
C LEU A 476 -48.61 10.84 -1.63
N ASP A 477 -49.02 9.60 -1.94
CA ASP A 477 -49.91 8.80 -1.09
C ASP A 477 -49.25 8.44 0.26
N ARG A 478 -47.92 8.34 0.30
CA ARG A 478 -47.14 8.09 1.51
C ARG A 478 -46.67 9.38 2.21
N GLY A 479 -47.16 10.56 1.81
CA GLY A 479 -46.93 11.82 2.52
C GLY A 479 -45.70 12.62 2.05
N ALA A 480 -45.21 12.41 0.83
CA ALA A 480 -44.21 13.30 0.23
C ALA A 480 -44.78 14.72 0.06
N ASN A 481 -44.00 15.73 0.42
CA ASN A 481 -44.38 17.12 0.32
C ASN A 481 -44.14 17.65 -1.11
N PRO A 482 -45.21 17.99 -1.87
CA PRO A 482 -45.11 18.49 -3.23
C PRO A 482 -44.46 19.88 -3.32
N ASN A 483 -44.34 20.60 -2.20
CA ASN A 483 -43.77 21.95 -2.12
C ASN A 483 -42.39 21.97 -1.46
N SER A 484 -41.72 20.82 -1.36
CA SER A 484 -40.31 20.77 -0.96
C SER A 484 -39.45 21.55 -1.97
N LYS A 485 -38.46 22.30 -1.49
CA LYS A 485 -37.52 23.04 -2.36
C LYS A 485 -36.14 22.41 -2.30
N ASP A 486 -35.49 22.30 -3.45
CA ASP A 486 -34.07 21.95 -3.51
C ASP A 486 -33.16 23.15 -3.18
N SER A 487 -31.84 22.94 -3.26
CA SER A 487 -30.85 23.99 -2.96
C SER A 487 -30.94 25.20 -3.90
N ASP A 488 -31.47 25.01 -5.10
CA ASP A 488 -31.64 26.04 -6.14
C ASP A 488 -33.02 26.72 -6.01
N GLY A 489 -33.85 26.31 -5.04
CA GLY A 489 -35.21 26.82 -4.84
C GLY A 489 -36.26 26.17 -5.75
N SER A 490 -35.88 25.19 -6.56
CA SER A 490 -36.79 24.48 -7.47
C SER A 490 -37.76 23.60 -6.68
N THR A 491 -39.01 23.57 -7.13
CA THR A 491 -40.04 22.66 -6.59
C THR A 491 -40.24 21.44 -7.51
N PRO A 492 -40.77 20.30 -7.01
CA PRO A 492 -41.11 19.16 -7.85
C PRO A 492 -42.05 19.54 -9.00
N LEU A 493 -43.01 20.44 -8.76
CA LEU A 493 -43.92 20.93 -9.79
C LEU A 493 -43.16 21.69 -10.89
N TRP A 494 -42.21 22.55 -10.52
CA TRP A 494 -41.36 23.24 -11.49
C TRP A 494 -40.54 22.25 -12.32
N GLU A 495 -39.99 21.20 -11.71
CA GLU A 495 -39.22 20.18 -12.45
C GLU A 495 -40.08 19.39 -13.44
N ALA A 496 -41.35 19.10 -13.12
CA ALA A 496 -42.29 18.48 -14.05
C ALA A 496 -42.66 19.40 -15.23
N ILE A 497 -42.87 20.70 -14.96
CA ILE A 497 -43.16 21.72 -15.99
C ILE A 497 -41.97 21.88 -16.93
N ARG A 498 -40.77 22.05 -16.36
CA ARG A 498 -39.51 22.20 -17.11
C ARG A 498 -39.20 20.99 -17.98
N SER A 499 -39.50 19.79 -17.47
CA SER A 499 -39.27 18.52 -18.18
C SER A 499 -40.45 18.08 -19.08
N ARG A 500 -41.54 18.88 -19.12
CA ARG A 500 -42.71 18.72 -20.01
C ARG A 500 -43.53 17.45 -19.73
N HIS A 501 -43.74 17.12 -18.47
CA HIS A 501 -44.49 15.92 -18.04
C HIS A 501 -45.91 16.25 -17.56
N ASN A 502 -46.82 16.53 -18.51
CA ASN A 502 -48.20 16.99 -18.25
C ASN A 502 -48.97 16.14 -17.22
N ILE A 503 -48.90 14.81 -17.31
CA ILE A 503 -49.59 13.90 -16.39
C ILE A 503 -49.11 14.12 -14.95
N VAL A 504 -47.80 14.30 -14.75
CA VAL A 504 -47.22 14.53 -13.42
C VAL A 504 -47.52 15.95 -12.92
N ILE A 505 -47.62 16.93 -13.83
CA ILE A 505 -48.04 18.31 -13.50
C ILE A 505 -49.47 18.30 -12.92
N GLU A 506 -50.41 17.66 -13.62
CA GLU A 506 -51.80 17.53 -13.17
C GLU A 506 -51.90 16.78 -11.85
N LEU A 507 -51.16 15.68 -11.71
CA LEU A 507 -51.11 14.89 -10.49
C LEU A 507 -50.59 15.70 -9.29
N LEU A 508 -49.49 16.43 -9.45
CA LEU A 508 -48.93 17.29 -8.40
C LEU A 508 -49.89 18.44 -8.04
N ALA A 509 -50.47 19.11 -9.03
CA ALA A 509 -51.45 20.18 -8.80
C ALA A 509 -52.68 19.67 -8.05
N SER A 510 -53.18 18.48 -8.39
CA SER A 510 -54.33 17.86 -7.72
C SER A 510 -54.08 17.52 -6.24
N ARG A 511 -52.81 17.35 -5.85
CA ARG A 511 -52.37 17.02 -4.48
C ARG A 511 -51.80 18.23 -3.72
N GLY A 512 -52.11 19.45 -4.16
CA GLY A 512 -51.79 20.68 -3.43
C GLY A 512 -50.38 21.23 -3.68
N ALA A 513 -49.75 20.86 -4.80
CA ALA A 513 -48.55 21.56 -5.27
C ALA A 513 -48.90 22.99 -5.69
N SER A 514 -48.19 23.97 -5.17
CA SER A 514 -48.35 25.39 -5.50
C SER A 514 -47.01 26.00 -5.86
N LEU A 515 -47.00 26.85 -6.89
CA LEU A 515 -45.82 27.66 -7.21
C LEU A 515 -45.74 28.82 -6.20
N ALA A 516 -44.63 28.92 -5.47
CA ALA A 516 -44.42 30.01 -4.52
C ALA A 516 -44.20 31.34 -5.26
N HIS A 517 -44.89 32.39 -4.84
CA HIS A 517 -44.86 33.72 -5.47
C HIS A 517 -43.44 34.25 -5.72
N ASP A 518 -42.51 34.01 -4.78
CA ASP A 518 -41.14 34.53 -4.87
C ASP A 518 -40.29 33.89 -5.99
N ASP A 519 -40.65 32.69 -6.46
CA ASP A 519 -39.87 31.95 -7.46
C ASP A 519 -40.50 32.01 -8.87
N ILE A 520 -41.77 32.42 -8.98
CA ILE A 520 -42.49 32.47 -10.27
C ILE A 520 -41.79 33.40 -11.27
N GLY A 521 -41.24 34.53 -10.81
CA GLY A 521 -40.49 35.45 -11.67
C GLY A 521 -39.24 34.81 -12.27
N GLU A 522 -38.53 33.97 -11.50
CA GLU A 522 -37.39 33.19 -11.97
C GLU A 522 -37.85 32.14 -13.00
N TYR A 523 -38.93 31.40 -12.70
CA TYR A 523 -39.50 30.38 -13.58
C TYR A 523 -39.97 30.94 -14.93
N ALA A 524 -40.66 32.09 -14.91
CA ALA A 524 -41.11 32.76 -16.12
C ALA A 524 -39.92 33.25 -16.97
N CYS A 525 -38.87 33.79 -16.35
CA CYS A 525 -37.64 34.15 -17.06
C CYS A 525 -36.95 32.92 -17.69
N VAL A 526 -36.82 31.81 -16.95
CA VAL A 526 -36.22 30.57 -17.49
C VAL A 526 -37.03 30.02 -18.67
N ALA A 527 -38.36 30.09 -18.61
CA ALA A 527 -39.22 29.68 -19.72
C ALA A 527 -39.01 30.54 -20.97
N THR A 528 -38.85 31.86 -20.80
CA THR A 528 -38.55 32.79 -21.90
C THR A 528 -37.16 32.58 -22.49
N GLU A 529 -36.15 32.31 -21.65
CA GLU A 529 -34.76 32.02 -22.07
C GLU A 529 -34.66 30.68 -22.83
N GLN A 530 -35.54 29.72 -22.53
CA GLN A 530 -35.69 28.48 -23.31
C GLN A 530 -36.56 28.66 -24.56
N SER A 531 -37.04 29.89 -24.83
CA SER A 531 -37.94 30.22 -25.95
C SER A 531 -39.18 29.31 -26.00
N SER A 532 -39.68 28.88 -24.84
CA SER A 532 -40.80 27.93 -24.71
C SER A 532 -42.07 28.63 -24.24
N LEU A 533 -42.92 29.02 -25.21
CA LEU A 533 -44.22 29.64 -24.96
C LEU A 533 -45.18 28.69 -24.21
N ASP A 534 -45.06 27.39 -24.42
CA ASP A 534 -45.94 26.42 -23.78
C ASP A 534 -45.68 26.30 -22.27
N ILE A 535 -44.43 26.44 -21.81
CA ILE A 535 -44.12 26.48 -20.37
C ILE A 535 -44.77 27.70 -19.71
N LEU A 536 -44.76 28.85 -20.40
CA LEU A 536 -45.46 30.07 -19.93
C LEU A 536 -46.97 29.88 -19.88
N ARG A 537 -47.55 29.18 -20.86
CA ARG A 537 -48.98 28.82 -20.84
C ARG A 537 -49.30 27.90 -19.68
N ASP A 538 -48.46 26.91 -19.39
CA ASP A 538 -48.67 25.98 -18.29
C ASP A 538 -48.52 26.67 -16.91
N LEU A 539 -47.55 27.58 -16.76
CA LEU A 539 -47.44 28.47 -15.59
C LEU A 539 -48.69 29.32 -15.40
N HIS A 540 -49.18 29.95 -16.48
CA HIS A 540 -50.39 30.78 -16.41
C HIS A 540 -51.64 29.96 -16.06
N ARG A 541 -51.79 28.76 -16.64
CA ARG A 541 -52.89 27.82 -16.33
C ARG A 541 -52.90 27.38 -14.87
N LEU A 542 -51.73 27.26 -14.24
CA LEU A 542 -51.58 26.91 -12.82
C LEU A 542 -51.76 28.12 -11.89
N GLY A 543 -52.19 29.28 -12.41
CA GLY A 543 -52.47 30.48 -11.63
C GLY A 543 -51.22 31.27 -11.23
N ALA A 544 -50.07 31.03 -11.88
CA ALA A 544 -48.84 31.76 -11.59
C ALA A 544 -48.84 33.15 -12.25
N ASP A 545 -48.45 34.18 -11.49
CA ASP A 545 -48.25 35.53 -12.04
C ASP A 545 -46.91 35.65 -12.77
N ILE A 546 -46.94 35.42 -14.07
CA ILE A 546 -45.77 35.45 -14.98
C ILE A 546 -45.10 36.83 -15.08
N ASN A 547 -45.70 37.89 -14.52
CA ASN A 547 -45.19 39.26 -14.58
C ASN A 547 -44.32 39.64 -13.36
N LEU A 548 -44.16 38.71 -12.41
CA LEU A 548 -43.30 38.92 -11.25
C LEU A 548 -41.83 39.02 -11.69
N PRO A 549 -41.04 39.92 -11.08
CA PRO A 549 -39.61 40.02 -11.36
C PRO A 549 -38.83 38.90 -10.67
N LYS A 550 -37.73 38.45 -11.28
CA LYS A 550 -36.74 37.59 -10.60
C LYS A 550 -35.94 38.39 -9.57
N ARG A 551 -35.07 37.73 -8.78
CA ARG A 551 -34.25 38.39 -7.74
C ARG A 551 -33.40 39.56 -8.25
N SER A 552 -33.08 39.58 -9.55
CA SER A 552 -32.35 40.67 -10.21
C SER A 552 -33.25 41.82 -10.70
N GLY A 553 -34.53 41.88 -10.31
CA GLY A 553 -35.50 42.90 -10.75
C GLY A 553 -36.01 42.73 -12.19
N SER A 554 -35.39 41.87 -13.00
CA SER A 554 -35.79 41.61 -14.39
C SER A 554 -37.07 40.78 -14.44
N THR A 555 -38.01 41.16 -15.30
CA THR A 555 -39.23 40.38 -15.59
C THR A 555 -39.04 39.48 -16.81
N ALA A 556 -39.94 38.51 -17.00
CA ALA A 556 -40.00 37.68 -18.20
C ALA A 556 -40.03 38.50 -19.51
N LEU A 557 -40.63 39.69 -19.49
CA LEU A 557 -40.70 40.59 -20.64
C LEU A 557 -39.32 41.14 -21.03
N HIS A 558 -38.45 41.45 -20.06
CA HIS A 558 -37.08 41.88 -20.34
C HIS A 558 -36.31 40.79 -21.09
N SER A 559 -36.38 39.55 -20.60
CA SER A 559 -35.73 38.39 -21.22
C SER A 559 -36.28 38.12 -22.63
N ALA A 560 -37.61 38.16 -22.81
CA ALA A 560 -38.25 37.95 -24.11
C ALA A 560 -37.87 39.01 -25.16
N VAL A 561 -37.74 40.27 -24.74
CA VAL A 561 -37.26 41.36 -25.61
C VAL A 561 -35.79 41.16 -25.97
N CYS A 562 -34.96 40.75 -25.01
CA CYS A 562 -33.54 40.49 -25.27
C CYS A 562 -33.33 39.32 -26.23
N ASP A 563 -34.20 38.31 -26.20
CA ASP A 563 -34.18 37.16 -27.13
C ASP A 563 -34.84 37.48 -28.49
N GLY A 564 -35.56 38.61 -28.59
CA GLY A 564 -36.28 39.02 -29.80
C GLY A 564 -37.52 38.15 -30.10
N ASN A 565 -38.05 37.43 -29.12
CA ASN A 565 -39.16 36.49 -29.33
C ASN A 565 -40.52 37.20 -29.32
N VAL A 566 -40.97 37.63 -30.51
CA VAL A 566 -42.21 38.40 -30.72
C VAL A 566 -43.45 37.67 -30.19
N GLU A 567 -43.52 36.35 -30.30
CA GLU A 567 -44.68 35.56 -29.85
C GLU A 567 -44.81 35.57 -28.32
N ILE A 568 -43.68 35.39 -27.61
CA ILE A 568 -43.64 35.45 -26.15
C ILE A 568 -43.91 36.87 -25.65
N VAL A 569 -43.37 37.89 -26.31
CA VAL A 569 -43.66 39.30 -25.98
C VAL A 569 -45.15 39.61 -26.14
N SER A 570 -45.76 39.18 -27.25
CA SER A 570 -47.20 39.35 -27.48
C SER A 570 -48.04 38.65 -26.40
N PHE A 571 -47.68 37.41 -26.05
CA PHE A 571 -48.36 36.65 -24.99
C PHE A 571 -48.24 37.33 -23.62
N LEU A 572 -47.06 37.80 -23.23
CA LEU A 572 -46.86 38.49 -21.95
C LEU A 572 -47.64 39.81 -21.88
N LEU A 573 -47.64 40.61 -22.96
CA LEU A 573 -48.41 41.86 -23.04
C LEU A 573 -49.92 41.62 -22.96
N GLN A 574 -50.43 40.58 -23.63
CA GLN A 574 -51.84 40.17 -23.54
C GLN A 574 -52.27 39.83 -22.10
N HIS A 575 -51.34 39.33 -21.28
CA HIS A 575 -51.57 38.94 -19.89
C HIS A 575 -51.08 40.00 -18.89
N GLY A 576 -50.98 41.26 -19.31
CA GLY A 576 -50.80 42.41 -18.42
C GLY A 576 -49.35 42.71 -18.02
N ALA A 577 -48.35 42.23 -18.76
CA ALA A 577 -46.96 42.63 -18.54
C ALA A 577 -46.76 44.13 -18.79
N ASP A 578 -46.13 44.81 -17.83
CA ASP A 578 -45.80 46.24 -17.94
C ASP A 578 -44.50 46.46 -18.73
N PRO A 579 -44.54 47.11 -19.91
CA PRO A 579 -43.36 47.40 -20.73
C PRO A 579 -42.47 48.51 -20.17
N ASP A 580 -42.92 49.24 -19.15
CA ASP A 580 -42.24 50.39 -18.56
C ASP A 580 -41.71 50.10 -17.14
N ARG A 581 -41.83 48.84 -16.66
CA ARG A 581 -41.29 48.42 -15.36
C ARG A 581 -39.77 48.24 -15.45
N PRO A 582 -38.96 48.97 -14.67
CA PRO A 582 -37.49 48.89 -14.75
C PRO A 582 -36.91 47.67 -14.01
N ASP A 583 -35.80 47.14 -14.52
CA ASP A 583 -34.95 46.16 -13.84
C ASP A 583 -34.06 46.78 -12.75
N ILE A 584 -33.18 46.00 -12.11
CA ILE A 584 -32.26 46.49 -11.06
C ILE A 584 -31.25 47.54 -11.56
N ASN A 585 -31.01 47.59 -12.87
CA ASN A 585 -30.11 48.55 -13.51
C ASN A 585 -30.88 49.80 -13.99
N GLY A 586 -32.20 49.85 -13.76
CA GLY A 586 -33.07 50.95 -14.17
C GLY A 586 -33.54 50.88 -15.61
N TRP A 587 -33.24 49.82 -16.36
CA TRP A 587 -33.62 49.67 -17.76
C TRP A 587 -35.01 49.06 -17.88
N THR A 588 -35.83 49.62 -18.76
CA THR A 588 -37.16 49.10 -19.08
C THR A 588 -37.13 48.15 -20.29
N PRO A 589 -38.08 47.19 -20.42
CA PRO A 589 -38.20 46.35 -21.61
C PRO A 589 -38.33 47.17 -22.91
N ARG A 590 -39.00 48.33 -22.84
CA ARG A 590 -39.11 49.27 -23.96
C ARG A 590 -37.75 49.83 -24.39
N GLU A 591 -36.93 50.26 -23.44
CA GLU A 591 -35.57 50.76 -23.72
C GLU A 591 -34.66 49.65 -24.28
N TYR A 592 -34.80 48.41 -23.79
CA TYR A 592 -34.08 47.26 -24.36
C TYR A 592 -34.47 47.01 -25.82
N ALA A 593 -35.76 47.07 -26.17
CA ALA A 593 -36.22 46.95 -27.55
C ALA A 593 -35.72 48.12 -28.42
N ASP A 594 -35.62 49.32 -27.84
CA ASP A 594 -35.08 50.49 -28.51
C ASP A 594 -33.60 50.40 -28.83
N GLN A 595 -32.80 49.93 -27.86
CA GLN A 595 -31.38 49.73 -28.01
C GLN A 595 -31.04 48.58 -28.98
N GLN A 596 -31.82 47.49 -28.97
CA GLN A 596 -31.58 46.31 -29.81
C GLN A 596 -32.19 46.41 -31.22
N GLY A 597 -33.06 47.39 -31.48
CA GLY A 597 -33.62 47.64 -32.81
C GLY A 597 -34.74 46.68 -33.23
N HIS A 598 -35.41 46.01 -32.28
CA HIS A 598 -36.50 45.05 -32.54
C HIS A 598 -37.79 45.76 -32.97
N HIS A 599 -37.90 46.10 -34.27
CA HIS A 599 -39.00 46.91 -34.80
C HIS A 599 -40.39 46.30 -34.54
N ASP A 600 -40.55 44.98 -34.68
CA ASP A 600 -41.83 44.30 -34.47
C ASP A 600 -42.30 44.36 -33.00
N ILE A 601 -41.36 44.25 -32.06
CA ILE A 601 -41.63 44.38 -30.62
C ILE A 601 -41.99 45.83 -30.25
N LYS A 602 -41.35 46.83 -30.87
CA LYS A 602 -41.70 48.24 -30.68
C LYS A 602 -43.13 48.55 -31.13
N VAL A 603 -43.56 47.94 -32.24
CA VAL A 603 -44.94 48.08 -32.73
C VAL A 603 -45.93 47.48 -31.70
N LEU A 604 -45.60 46.34 -31.09
CA LEU A 604 -46.41 45.73 -30.04
C LEU A 604 -46.52 46.60 -28.78
N PHE A 605 -45.47 47.29 -28.35
CA PHE A 605 -45.51 48.18 -27.18
C PHE A 605 -46.29 49.49 -27.38
N ASN A 606 -46.64 49.84 -28.62
CA ASN A 606 -47.34 51.07 -28.96
C ASN A 606 -48.85 50.85 -29.23
N SER A 607 -49.32 49.60 -29.33
CA SER A 607 -50.74 49.29 -29.51
C SER A 607 -51.46 49.29 -28.14
N LYS A 608 -52.44 50.17 -27.95
CA LYS A 608 -53.12 50.38 -26.65
C LYS A 608 -54.31 49.46 -26.37
N ASN A 609 -54.49 48.36 -27.12
CA ASN A 609 -55.48 47.31 -26.87
C ASN A 609 -55.09 46.04 -27.65
N PRO A 610 -54.77 44.91 -27.02
CA PRO A 610 -54.47 43.66 -27.73
C PRO A 610 -55.74 42.82 -27.94
N GLY A 611 -56.84 43.46 -28.37
CA GLY A 611 -58.16 42.83 -28.52
C GLY A 611 -58.65 42.63 -29.96
N ASP A 612 -58.06 43.32 -30.94
CA ASP A 612 -58.43 43.18 -32.36
C ASP A 612 -57.16 43.09 -33.20
N ALA A 613 -56.66 41.86 -33.39
CA ALA A 613 -55.67 41.54 -34.42
C ALA A 613 -55.85 40.10 -34.90
N THR A 614 -57.09 39.66 -35.10
CA THR A 614 -57.38 38.58 -36.05
C THR A 614 -57.48 39.21 -37.43
N ASP A 615 -56.33 39.43 -38.09
CA ASP A 615 -56.16 39.37 -39.55
C ASP A 615 -54.86 40.10 -39.94
N LEU A 616 -53.73 39.39 -39.86
CA LEU A 616 -52.51 39.71 -40.61
C LEU A 616 -51.84 38.40 -41.07
N PRO A 617 -51.24 38.37 -42.27
CA PRO A 617 -50.94 37.14 -42.99
C PRO A 617 -49.75 36.38 -42.40
N LYS A 618 -49.87 35.04 -42.35
CA LYS A 618 -48.77 34.12 -42.06
C LYS A 618 -47.61 34.38 -43.02
N PHE A 619 -46.47 34.86 -42.50
CA PHE A 619 -45.19 34.80 -43.18
C PHE A 619 -44.32 33.70 -42.58
N THR A 620 -43.82 32.85 -43.47
CA THR A 620 -43.00 31.69 -43.18
C THR A 620 -41.60 32.13 -42.75
N SER A 621 -41.17 31.75 -41.55
CA SER A 621 -39.77 31.86 -41.15
C SER A 621 -38.99 30.72 -41.81
N LYS A 622 -38.17 31.08 -42.81
CA LYS A 622 -37.06 30.25 -43.26
C LYS A 622 -35.90 30.41 -42.29
N THR A 623 -35.45 29.30 -41.76
CA THR A 623 -34.19 29.10 -41.06
C THR A 623 -32.99 29.41 -41.95
N ALA A 624 -32.06 30.26 -41.48
CA ALA A 624 -30.60 30.11 -41.58
C ALA A 624 -29.89 31.21 -40.76
N PRO A 625 -28.70 30.93 -40.20
CA PRO A 625 -28.24 31.52 -38.96
C PRO A 625 -27.49 32.85 -39.16
N LEU A 626 -27.71 33.80 -38.25
CA LEU A 626 -26.88 34.99 -38.08
C LEU A 626 -26.03 34.81 -36.82
N VAL A 627 -24.78 34.42 -37.05
CA VAL A 627 -23.69 34.49 -36.08
C VAL A 627 -23.26 35.95 -35.97
N LEU A 628 -23.37 36.53 -34.78
CA LEU A 628 -22.58 37.72 -34.42
C LEU A 628 -22.06 37.60 -32.99
N GLU A 629 -20.74 37.80 -32.90
CA GLU A 629 -19.86 37.54 -31.79
C GLU A 629 -20.12 38.41 -30.56
N ARG A 630 -20.08 37.78 -29.38
CA ARG A 630 -19.80 38.46 -28.11
C ARG A 630 -18.35 38.20 -27.72
N LYS A 631 -17.54 39.27 -27.76
CA LYS A 631 -16.13 39.28 -27.31
C LYS A 631 -16.03 38.94 -25.82
N GLN A 632 -15.25 37.92 -25.50
CA GLN A 632 -14.49 37.82 -24.26
C GLN A 632 -13.00 37.85 -24.62
N SER A 633 -12.27 38.69 -23.90
CA SER A 633 -10.82 38.86 -23.95
C SER A 633 -10.11 37.69 -23.26
N ASP A 634 -9.13 37.08 -23.92
CA ASP A 634 -7.70 37.06 -23.51
C ASP A 634 -6.83 36.23 -24.48
N PRO A 635 -5.48 36.35 -24.45
CA PRO A 635 -4.68 36.75 -25.61
C PRO A 635 -4.14 35.61 -26.48
N ALA A 636 -3.93 35.94 -27.76
CA ALA A 636 -3.17 35.14 -28.72
C ALA A 636 -1.68 35.53 -28.72
N ILE A 637 -0.83 34.51 -28.64
CA ILE A 637 0.58 34.54 -29.03
C ILE A 637 0.65 34.60 -30.56
N VAL A 638 1.54 35.45 -31.09
CA VAL A 638 2.14 35.27 -32.43
C VAL A 638 3.66 35.18 -32.28
N SER A 639 4.18 34.19 -33.00
CA SER A 639 5.56 33.77 -33.13
C SER A 639 6.24 34.41 -34.35
N ALA A 640 7.55 34.67 -34.25
CA ALA A 640 8.60 34.52 -35.27
C ALA A 640 9.88 35.24 -34.75
N ARG A 641 11.14 34.81 -34.92
CA ARG A 641 11.78 33.87 -35.86
C ARG A 641 13.25 33.62 -35.43
N THR A 642 13.75 32.39 -35.65
CA THR A 642 15.09 31.95 -36.17
C THR A 642 16.38 32.72 -35.80
N GLY A 643 17.55 32.11 -35.50
CA GLY A 643 18.05 30.73 -35.53
C GLY A 643 19.29 30.63 -34.62
N SER A 644 19.92 29.48 -34.34
CA SER A 644 20.79 28.74 -35.26
C SER A 644 21.48 27.55 -34.52
N LEU A 645 21.65 26.44 -35.27
CA LEU A 645 22.72 25.41 -35.22
C LEU A 645 22.93 24.45 -34.00
N VAL A 646 22.71 23.16 -34.33
CA VAL A 646 23.60 21.98 -34.14
C VAL A 646 23.71 21.27 -32.77
N ILE A 647 23.08 20.08 -32.76
CA ILE A 647 23.49 18.75 -32.28
C ILE A 647 24.79 18.66 -31.45
N THR A 648 24.69 18.16 -30.21
CA THR A 648 25.31 16.87 -29.80
C THR A 648 24.68 16.32 -28.52
N SER A 649 24.64 14.99 -28.48
CA SER A 649 24.06 14.12 -27.48
C SER A 649 24.87 14.07 -26.18
N ARG A 650 24.16 13.97 -25.03
CA ARG A 650 24.58 13.15 -23.88
C ARG A 650 23.45 13.06 -22.84
N ALA A 651 22.77 11.93 -22.84
CA ALA A 651 21.88 11.52 -21.76
C ALA A 651 22.71 11.19 -20.50
N ARG A 652 22.34 11.79 -19.35
CA ARG A 652 22.77 11.33 -18.03
C ARG A 652 21.57 10.83 -17.25
N GLN A 653 21.64 9.54 -16.94
CA GLN A 653 20.70 8.75 -16.18
C GLN A 653 20.57 9.27 -14.74
N ARG A 654 19.32 9.32 -14.26
CA ARG A 654 18.98 9.46 -12.85
C ARG A 654 19.19 8.11 -12.15
N ARG A 655 19.83 8.22 -10.98
CA ARG A 655 20.16 7.17 -10.02
C ARG A 655 18.92 6.38 -9.59
N GLN A 656 19.01 5.06 -9.68
CA GLN A 656 18.13 4.11 -9.02
C GLN A 656 18.90 3.48 -7.87
N VAL A 657 18.31 3.54 -6.68
CA VAL A 657 18.81 2.94 -5.44
C VAL A 657 18.34 1.49 -5.43
N SER A 658 19.27 0.53 -5.37
CA SER A 658 18.98 -0.87 -5.10
C SER A 658 19.69 -1.32 -3.83
N SER A 659 18.89 -1.94 -2.97
CA SER A 659 19.19 -2.49 -1.66
C SER A 659 19.78 -3.90 -1.77
N PHE A 660 20.91 -4.09 -1.09
CA PHE A 660 21.39 -5.28 -0.39
C PHE A 660 21.16 -6.69 -0.99
N HIS A 661 22.27 -7.28 -1.47
CA HIS A 661 22.53 -8.72 -1.41
C HIS A 661 23.74 -8.94 -0.50
N SER A 662 23.55 -9.58 0.66
CA SER A 662 24.59 -10.32 1.38
C SER A 662 24.04 -10.92 2.67
N SER A 663 23.61 -12.19 2.61
CA SER A 663 23.55 -13.03 3.81
C SER A 663 24.41 -14.27 3.60
N LEU A 664 25.41 -14.34 4.46
CA LEU A 664 26.62 -15.15 4.45
C LEU A 664 26.42 -16.61 4.92
N PHE A 665 25.19 -17.14 4.89
CA PHE A 665 24.87 -18.40 5.58
C PHE A 665 24.65 -19.63 4.68
N GLY A 666 24.78 -19.48 3.35
CA GLY A 666 24.62 -20.58 2.39
C GLY A 666 25.91 -21.32 2.01
N ILE A 667 27.08 -20.90 2.50
CA ILE A 667 28.38 -21.35 1.99
C ILE A 667 29.08 -22.36 2.93
N MET A 668 28.61 -22.56 4.16
CA MET A 668 29.32 -23.39 5.14
C MET A 668 29.01 -24.90 5.11
N SER A 669 28.28 -25.40 4.11
CA SER A 669 27.92 -26.84 4.03
C SER A 669 28.53 -27.60 2.85
N ALA A 670 29.65 -27.13 2.29
CA ALA A 670 30.37 -27.91 1.30
C ALA A 670 31.89 -27.77 1.49
N THR A 671 32.52 -28.94 1.61
CA THR A 671 33.94 -29.24 1.33
C THR A 671 35.00 -28.75 2.32
N ALA A 672 35.37 -29.68 3.19
CA ALA A 672 36.75 -29.86 3.64
C ALA A 672 37.68 -30.06 2.44
N GLY A 673 38.87 -29.45 2.49
CA GLY A 673 39.90 -29.55 1.46
C GLY A 673 40.86 -28.36 1.50
N THR A 674 41.91 -28.50 2.32
CA THR A 674 43.16 -27.71 2.33
C THR A 674 43.77 -27.61 0.90
N VAL A 675 44.37 -26.55 0.36
CA VAL A 675 45.55 -25.72 0.77
C VAL A 675 45.70 -24.54 -0.24
N GLU A 676 46.31 -23.45 0.26
CA GLU A 676 47.08 -22.36 -0.41
C GLU A 676 46.43 -21.10 -1.03
N ILE A 677 47.01 -19.98 -0.57
CA ILE A 677 46.73 -18.59 -0.89
C ILE A 677 47.68 -18.14 -2.00
N GLY A 678 47.15 -17.54 -3.07
CA GLY A 678 47.92 -16.86 -4.09
C GLY A 678 47.13 -15.69 -4.69
N SER A 679 47.46 -14.49 -4.25
CA SER A 679 46.92 -13.21 -4.71
C SER A 679 47.25 -12.91 -6.17
N ILE A 680 46.25 -12.84 -7.05
CA ILE A 680 46.29 -11.98 -8.25
C ILE A 680 44.90 -11.35 -8.41
N HIS A 681 44.79 -10.06 -8.10
CA HIS A 681 43.73 -9.19 -8.58
C HIS A 681 44.05 -8.76 -10.02
N ASP A 682 43.01 -8.53 -10.81
CA ASP A 682 43.01 -7.98 -12.18
C ASP A 682 43.51 -8.88 -13.32
N LYS A 683 42.64 -9.82 -13.73
CA LYS A 683 42.21 -10.08 -15.13
C LYS A 683 41.45 -11.42 -15.18
N LEU A 684 40.12 -11.39 -15.07
CA LEU A 684 39.20 -12.29 -15.78
C LEU A 684 37.74 -11.95 -15.41
N LEU A 685 37.17 -10.92 -16.03
CA LEU A 685 35.73 -10.94 -16.32
C LEU A 685 35.51 -11.89 -17.52
N SER A 686 35.78 -13.19 -17.31
CA SER A 686 35.26 -14.23 -18.19
C SER A 686 33.91 -14.61 -17.63
N GLN A 687 32.87 -14.40 -18.45
CA GLN A 687 31.59 -15.09 -18.33
C GLN A 687 31.85 -16.53 -17.84
N ARG A 688 31.18 -16.95 -16.77
CA ARG A 688 31.07 -18.39 -16.49
C ARG A 688 30.35 -18.99 -17.69
N SER A 689 31.09 -19.68 -18.55
CA SER A 689 30.55 -20.29 -19.75
C SER A 689 29.67 -21.47 -19.34
N ILE A 690 28.36 -21.26 -19.37
CA ILE A 690 27.34 -22.28 -19.11
C ILE A 690 27.53 -23.43 -20.11
N ARG A 691 27.67 -24.67 -19.64
CA ARG A 691 27.78 -25.90 -20.44
C ARG A 691 26.45 -26.63 -20.44
N VAL A 692 26.00 -27.00 -21.63
CA VAL A 692 24.71 -27.66 -21.87
C VAL A 692 24.94 -28.95 -22.63
N GLY A 693 24.17 -29.99 -22.31
CA GLY A 693 24.22 -31.28 -23.00
C GLY A 693 23.19 -31.34 -24.11
N ILE A 694 23.61 -31.34 -25.38
CA ILE A 694 22.69 -31.42 -26.52
C ILE A 694 22.61 -32.84 -27.09
N SER A 695 21.42 -33.25 -27.54
CA SER A 695 21.18 -34.50 -28.29
C SER A 695 20.22 -34.26 -29.46
N CYS A 696 20.25 -35.16 -30.45
CA CYS A 696 19.34 -35.14 -31.59
C CYS A 696 18.85 -36.57 -31.86
N PRO A 697 17.61 -36.92 -31.48
CA PRO A 697 17.09 -38.28 -31.63
C PRO A 697 16.91 -38.66 -33.10
N GLU A 698 16.50 -37.71 -33.96
CA GLU A 698 16.27 -37.92 -35.39
C GLU A 698 17.56 -38.19 -36.19
N SER A 699 18.75 -37.86 -35.64
CA SER A 699 20.04 -38.14 -36.28
C SER A 699 20.62 -39.53 -35.95
N GLY A 700 19.85 -40.39 -35.26
CA GLY A 700 20.27 -41.74 -34.86
C GLY A 700 21.39 -41.79 -33.81
N ASN A 701 21.76 -40.65 -33.21
CA ASN A 701 22.90 -40.54 -32.30
C ASN A 701 22.44 -39.99 -30.94
N MET A 702 22.12 -40.89 -30.02
CA MET A 702 21.54 -40.56 -28.71
C MET A 702 22.56 -40.08 -27.66
N VAL A 703 23.84 -40.01 -28.02
CA VAL A 703 24.91 -39.62 -27.10
C VAL A 703 24.85 -38.12 -26.80
N LYS A 704 24.70 -37.77 -25.52
CA LYS A 704 24.72 -36.38 -25.04
C LYS A 704 26.08 -35.74 -25.32
N LYS A 705 26.13 -34.70 -26.15
CA LYS A 705 27.34 -33.93 -26.43
C LYS A 705 27.33 -32.62 -25.65
N LEU A 706 28.38 -32.36 -24.88
CA LEU A 706 28.56 -31.10 -24.16
C LEU A 706 28.95 -29.97 -25.11
N VAL A 707 28.28 -28.83 -24.95
CA VAL A 707 28.49 -27.61 -25.74
C VAL A 707 28.38 -26.39 -24.81
N LEU A 708 29.07 -25.31 -25.14
CA LEU A 708 28.92 -24.04 -24.43
C LEU A 708 27.64 -23.34 -24.90
N ARG A 709 26.87 -22.78 -23.98
CA ARG A 709 25.63 -22.08 -24.29
C ARG A 709 25.94 -20.86 -25.18
N PRO A 710 25.41 -20.80 -26.41
CA PRO A 710 25.62 -19.67 -27.32
C PRO A 710 24.81 -18.45 -26.90
N GLY A 711 24.99 -17.33 -27.60
CA GLY A 711 24.25 -16.09 -27.32
C GLY A 711 22.81 -16.12 -27.86
N THR A 712 22.56 -16.92 -28.90
CA THR A 712 21.28 -16.98 -29.61
C THR A 712 20.83 -18.42 -29.90
N LEU A 713 19.52 -18.63 -30.10
CA LEU A 713 18.95 -19.96 -30.36
C LEU A 713 19.37 -20.50 -31.73
N GLU A 714 19.55 -19.60 -32.69
CA GLU A 714 19.99 -19.94 -34.05
C GLU A 714 21.43 -20.45 -34.07
N GLU A 715 22.32 -19.88 -33.25
CA GLU A 715 23.66 -20.42 -33.03
C GLU A 715 23.62 -21.83 -32.40
N LEU A 716 22.70 -22.09 -31.48
CA LEU A 716 22.52 -23.41 -30.87
C LEU A 716 22.08 -24.45 -31.90
N LEU A 717 21.11 -24.10 -32.74
CA LEU A 717 20.65 -24.94 -33.85
C LEU A 717 21.77 -25.18 -34.87
N ASN A 718 22.55 -24.15 -35.21
CA ASN A 718 23.72 -24.29 -36.11
C ASN A 718 24.82 -25.19 -35.53
N MET A 719 25.06 -25.14 -34.22
CA MET A 719 25.97 -26.09 -33.55
C MET A 719 25.43 -27.51 -33.59
N GLY A 720 24.11 -27.69 -33.43
CA GLY A 720 23.43 -28.96 -33.64
C GLY A 720 23.65 -29.53 -35.05
N ARG A 721 23.41 -28.70 -36.08
CA ARG A 721 23.64 -29.06 -37.49
C ARG A 721 25.08 -29.50 -37.73
N ARG A 722 26.07 -28.76 -37.21
CA ARG A 722 27.50 -29.09 -37.35
C ARG A 722 27.91 -30.35 -36.59
N LYS A 723 27.38 -30.59 -35.38
CA LYS A 723 27.80 -31.71 -34.52
C LYS A 723 27.07 -33.03 -34.78
N PHE A 724 25.86 -32.99 -35.33
CA PHE A 724 25.01 -34.16 -35.57
C PHE A 724 24.65 -34.36 -37.05
N GLY A 725 25.06 -33.45 -37.95
CA GLY A 725 24.80 -33.57 -39.39
C GLY A 725 23.33 -33.41 -39.79
N PHE A 726 22.46 -33.00 -38.84
CA PHE A 726 21.02 -32.94 -39.03
C PHE A 726 20.57 -31.51 -39.36
N SER A 727 20.33 -31.26 -40.65
CA SER A 727 19.99 -29.92 -41.18
C SER A 727 18.55 -29.48 -40.92
N ALA A 728 17.65 -30.41 -40.60
CA ALA A 728 16.23 -30.13 -40.39
C ALA A 728 15.86 -29.68 -38.96
N ALA A 729 16.84 -29.58 -38.04
CA ALA A 729 16.61 -29.05 -36.69
C ALA A 729 16.11 -27.59 -36.76
N SER A 730 14.92 -27.38 -36.18
CA SER A 730 14.24 -26.07 -36.17
C SER A 730 13.68 -25.69 -34.81
N ARG A 731 13.55 -26.65 -33.89
CA ARG A 731 13.03 -26.46 -32.54
C ARG A 731 14.00 -27.02 -31.51
N VAL A 732 14.03 -26.41 -30.32
CA VAL A 732 14.86 -26.84 -29.19
C VAL A 732 13.92 -27.13 -28.04
N LEU A 733 13.99 -28.36 -27.52
CA LEU A 733 13.22 -28.81 -26.37
C LEU A 733 14.17 -29.05 -25.19
N PHE A 734 13.67 -28.95 -23.97
CA PHE A 734 14.31 -29.59 -22.82
C PHE A 734 14.15 -31.11 -22.92
N GLY A 735 14.97 -31.88 -22.19
CA GLY A 735 14.85 -33.35 -22.11
C GLY A 735 13.45 -33.85 -21.73
N GLU A 736 12.66 -33.03 -21.04
CA GLU A 736 11.27 -33.32 -20.63
C GLU A 736 10.21 -32.92 -21.68
N GLY A 737 10.64 -32.44 -22.86
CA GLY A 737 9.76 -32.11 -23.99
C GLY A 737 9.17 -30.69 -23.98
N ALA A 738 9.56 -29.82 -23.06
CA ALA A 738 9.16 -28.40 -23.06
C ALA A 738 9.95 -27.62 -24.12
N GLU A 739 9.28 -26.80 -24.94
CA GLU A 739 9.91 -26.00 -25.99
C GLU A 739 10.58 -24.74 -25.44
N ILE A 740 11.73 -24.38 -26.02
CA ILE A 740 12.57 -23.27 -25.58
C ILE A 740 12.52 -22.15 -26.60
N ASP A 741 11.86 -21.06 -26.21
CA ASP A 741 11.74 -19.87 -27.05
C ASP A 741 12.88 -18.85 -26.82
N ASP A 742 13.56 -18.89 -25.66
CA ASP A 742 14.67 -17.97 -25.33
C ASP A 742 15.84 -18.69 -24.62
N VAL A 743 17.06 -18.48 -25.12
CA VAL A 743 18.32 -19.03 -24.59
C VAL A 743 18.62 -18.58 -23.15
N ARG A 744 18.01 -17.49 -22.69
CA ARG A 744 18.11 -17.02 -21.29
C ARG A 744 17.49 -17.96 -20.27
N VAL A 745 16.61 -18.86 -20.71
CA VAL A 745 15.98 -19.88 -19.85
C VAL A 745 16.93 -21.03 -19.54
N ILE A 746 17.92 -21.28 -20.42
CA ILE A 746 18.88 -22.39 -20.31
C ILE A 746 19.90 -22.13 -19.19
N ARG A 747 20.09 -23.11 -18.31
CA ARG A 747 21.00 -23.14 -17.16
C ARG A 747 22.15 -24.13 -17.38
N ASP A 748 23.13 -24.11 -16.48
CA ASP A 748 24.33 -24.96 -16.56
C ASP A 748 23.98 -26.40 -16.20
N GLY A 749 24.33 -27.35 -17.07
CA GLY A 749 23.98 -28.77 -16.93
C GLY A 749 22.67 -29.20 -17.60
N ASP A 750 21.90 -28.27 -18.20
CA ASP A 750 20.62 -28.60 -18.84
C ASP A 750 20.80 -29.54 -20.04
N HIS A 751 19.82 -30.43 -20.23
CA HIS A 751 19.74 -31.32 -21.38
C HIS A 751 18.77 -30.76 -22.43
N LEU A 752 19.28 -30.52 -23.63
CA LEU A 752 18.52 -29.94 -24.75
C LEU A 752 18.42 -30.94 -25.89
N VAL A 753 17.22 -31.09 -26.44
CA VAL A 753 16.90 -32.00 -27.54
C VAL A 753 16.55 -31.16 -28.76
N LEU A 754 17.29 -31.36 -29.85
CA LEU A 754 17.07 -30.65 -31.12
C LEU A 754 16.22 -31.52 -32.05
N VAL A 755 15.11 -30.98 -32.53
CA VAL A 755 14.11 -31.71 -33.34
C VAL A 755 13.62 -30.91 -34.56
N SER A 756 13.07 -31.62 -35.54
CA SER A 756 12.42 -31.06 -36.73
C SER A 756 11.04 -30.44 -36.43
N LYS A 757 10.46 -29.71 -37.39
CA LYS A 757 9.12 -29.10 -37.23
C LYS A 757 8.02 -30.15 -37.09
N ASP A 758 8.22 -31.32 -37.69
CA ASP A 758 7.22 -32.38 -37.80
C ASP A 758 7.31 -33.40 -36.64
N PHE A 759 8.23 -33.19 -35.69
CA PHE A 759 8.43 -34.07 -34.55
C PHE A 759 7.26 -34.03 -33.55
N VAL A 760 6.66 -35.19 -33.27
CA VAL A 760 5.52 -35.34 -32.36
C VAL A 760 6.02 -35.70 -30.96
N LYS A 761 5.54 -34.99 -29.93
CA LYS A 761 5.95 -35.14 -28.52
C LYS A 761 5.90 -36.58 -27.96
N GLY A 762 5.09 -37.47 -28.54
CA GLY A 762 4.96 -38.86 -28.12
C GLY A 762 6.23 -39.70 -28.29
N ASP A 763 7.11 -39.32 -29.22
CA ASP A 763 8.34 -40.07 -29.53
C ASP A 763 9.46 -39.86 -28.49
N LEU A 764 9.35 -38.86 -27.61
CA LEU A 764 10.28 -38.66 -26.48
C LEU A 764 10.07 -39.68 -25.35
N GLN A 765 8.84 -40.20 -25.17
CA GLN A 765 8.53 -41.16 -24.12
C GLN A 765 8.93 -42.60 -24.47
N SER A 766 8.94 -42.97 -25.76
CA SER A 766 9.45 -44.27 -26.21
C SER A 766 10.97 -44.39 -26.10
N LEU A 767 11.69 -43.26 -26.15
CA LEU A 767 13.15 -43.17 -26.07
C LEU A 767 13.74 -43.24 -24.65
N HIS A 768 12.92 -43.03 -23.61
CA HIS A 768 13.39 -43.15 -22.22
C HIS A 768 13.30 -44.58 -21.67
N LEU A 769 12.72 -45.51 -22.43
CA LEU A 769 12.54 -46.92 -22.08
C LEU A 769 13.47 -47.88 -22.84
N SER A 770 14.42 -47.39 -23.64
CA SER A 770 15.44 -48.20 -24.34
C SER A 770 16.86 -47.88 -23.91
#